data_AF-A0A1B9GGQ3-F1
#
_entry.id   AF-A0A1B9GGQ3-F1
#
_cell.length_a   1.000
_cell.length_b   1.000
_cell.length_c   1.000
_cell.angle_alpha   90.00
_cell.angle_beta   90.00
_cell.angle_gamma   90.00
#
_symmetry.space_group_name_H-M   'P 1'
#
loop_
_entity.id
_entity.type
_entity.pdbx_description
1 polymer ?
#
loop_
_entity_poly.entity_id
_entity_poly.type
_entity_poly.pdbx_seq_one_letter_code
_entity_poly.pdbx_strand_id
1 'polypeptide(L)'
;MPKLNSLLAGRIAPFHTFEFFPPRTEAGLVNLLDRIQRLASAPLPSPLAVSVTWGAGGSTADKSLELAEHITKLGLEVILHLTCTNMPKDKVDQALEKCKSLNIRNILALRGDAPRSEEYATEPNPQPDYFQHADDLVRYIRNNYDDFFCIGVAGYPTPHPDSESPESDLEYLKVKCDAGADFIVTQLFYDVQGFLDWVKVCREKGITQPIIPGIMPIQNFSSFRRLVNLTKCPVPESISSDLLPISSDDSSVKKYGAELATKMVSQILESGLVPGIHFCTLNLEKSVRTILENLNWTSTSSASLAVNGNSNIERSPIIRHNRLIEDDQPLTNGAIAINGHSTSNQNNRSQITGLSVSPSEASQIAQWGLQHHSLPPVPKKAAIQGGAPSNSGQGQEDSWDEYPNGRFTDVRSPAYGEIDGWGSGLKITAAQALKEWGTPTTLHELSSFFTSYLKSSPQTPTTPFCDLPLSPESLTILPHLLELNSEKMNCWTVGSQPAVDAVNSEDPVHGWGPRGGYVFQKSFVEFFVKPEEVGKLREKVEKRGGGRISFYAGNKKGDFETNTEEDSVNAVTWGVFPGQEIVQSTIIETESFLAWKEEAFDIWTEWSLLYPRLSPARKLLEGIASEWWLVSLIHHDYKDKEGLWRFLLEQ
;
A
#
# COMPACT_ATOMS: atom_id res chain seq x y z
N MET A 1 14.99 13.00 -21.05
CA MET A 1 13.75 13.44 -20.39
C MET A 1 13.46 14.89 -20.75
N PRO A 2 12.51 15.17 -21.66
CA PRO A 2 11.90 16.50 -21.84
C PRO A 2 11.41 17.12 -20.54
N LYS A 3 11.33 18.45 -20.50
CA LYS A 3 10.62 19.15 -19.43
C LYS A 3 9.11 19.09 -19.65
N LEU A 4 8.36 18.91 -18.57
CA LEU A 4 6.91 18.83 -18.63
C LEU A 4 6.29 20.09 -19.24
N ASN A 5 6.77 21.29 -18.90
CA ASN A 5 6.26 22.54 -19.47
C ASN A 5 6.33 22.57 -21.02
N SER A 6 7.37 21.97 -21.61
CA SER A 6 7.54 21.87 -23.05
C SER A 6 6.57 20.86 -23.67
N LEU A 7 6.19 19.82 -22.92
CA LEU A 7 5.19 18.83 -23.33
C LEU A 7 3.75 19.35 -23.18
N LEU A 8 3.54 20.32 -22.28
CA LEU A 8 2.25 20.96 -22.04
C LEU A 8 2.01 22.14 -22.98
N ALA A 9 3.07 22.83 -23.42
CA ALA A 9 2.97 24.01 -24.27
C ALA A 9 2.19 23.73 -25.56
N GLY A 10 1.06 24.42 -25.74
CA GLY A 10 0.20 24.29 -26.93
C GLY A 10 -0.55 22.95 -27.05
N ARG A 11 -0.52 22.11 -26.01
CA ARG A 11 -1.22 20.83 -26.02
C ARG A 11 -2.72 21.03 -25.83
N ILE A 12 -3.48 20.54 -26.81
CA ILE A 12 -4.96 20.55 -26.79
C ILE A 12 -5.51 19.14 -26.60
N ALA A 13 -4.74 18.11 -27.00
CA ALA A 13 -5.13 16.72 -26.86
C ALA A 13 -5.08 16.27 -25.39
N PRO A 14 -6.06 15.47 -24.94
CA PRO A 14 -6.09 14.96 -23.58
C PRO A 14 -4.80 14.23 -23.17
N PHE A 15 -4.43 14.37 -21.91
CA PHE A 15 -3.32 13.62 -21.31
C PHE A 15 -3.61 13.28 -19.85
N HIS A 16 -2.83 12.35 -19.30
CA HIS A 16 -2.83 12.07 -17.88
C HIS A 16 -1.42 11.96 -17.32
N THR A 17 -1.33 12.06 -16.00
CA THR A 17 -0.19 11.69 -15.17
C THR A 17 -0.69 10.80 -14.03
N PHE A 18 0.18 9.95 -13.49
CA PHE A 18 -0.14 9.09 -12.34
C PHE A 18 0.71 9.50 -11.14
N GLU A 19 0.15 9.51 -9.94
CA GLU A 19 0.91 9.65 -8.70
C GLU A 19 0.99 8.33 -7.94
N PHE A 20 2.20 8.01 -7.48
CA PHE A 20 2.51 6.86 -6.64
C PHE A 20 3.34 7.31 -5.44
N PHE A 21 3.27 6.54 -4.36
CA PHE A 21 4.09 6.73 -3.17
C PHE A 21 5.10 5.59 -3.01
N PRO A 22 6.29 5.84 -2.44
CA PRO A 22 7.31 4.81 -2.24
C PRO A 22 6.81 3.72 -1.27
N PRO A 23 6.84 2.43 -1.66
CA PRO A 23 6.50 1.32 -0.78
C PRO A 23 7.46 1.21 0.40
N ARG A 24 7.00 0.61 1.51
CA ARG A 24 7.88 0.39 2.68
C ARG A 24 8.83 -0.79 2.51
N THR A 25 8.45 -1.80 1.74
CA THR A 25 9.17 -3.08 1.58
C THR A 25 9.70 -3.25 0.16
N GLU A 26 10.72 -4.10 0.00
CA GLU A 26 11.32 -4.40 -1.30
C GLU A 26 10.33 -5.14 -2.22
N ALA A 27 9.60 -6.12 -1.68
CA ALA A 27 8.54 -6.80 -2.41
C ALA A 27 7.46 -5.81 -2.90
N GLY A 28 7.10 -4.83 -2.06
CA GLY A 28 6.19 -3.74 -2.44
C GLY A 28 6.72 -2.89 -3.59
N LEU A 29 8.03 -2.59 -3.61
CA LEU A 29 8.69 -1.87 -4.69
C LEU A 29 8.61 -2.65 -6.01
N VAL A 30 8.96 -3.94 -6.01
CA VAL A 30 8.88 -4.79 -7.21
C VAL A 30 7.44 -4.84 -7.76
N ASN A 31 6.46 -5.08 -6.89
CA ASN A 31 5.04 -5.13 -7.28
C ASN A 31 4.56 -3.79 -7.87
N LEU A 32 4.99 -2.67 -7.28
CA LEU A 32 4.65 -1.34 -7.77
C LEU A 32 5.27 -1.05 -9.15
N LEU A 33 6.53 -1.44 -9.37
CA LEU A 33 7.20 -1.24 -10.65
C LEU A 33 6.53 -2.02 -11.78
N ASP A 34 6.15 -3.28 -11.53
CA ASP A 34 5.39 -4.09 -12.49
C ASP A 34 4.03 -3.44 -12.82
N ARG A 35 3.38 -2.86 -11.81
CA ARG A 35 2.09 -2.15 -11.94
C ARG A 35 2.23 -0.87 -12.77
N ILE A 36 3.25 -0.07 -12.50
CA ILE A 36 3.58 1.13 -13.30
C ILE A 36 3.85 0.74 -14.75
N GLN A 37 4.60 -0.33 -14.98
CA GLN A 37 4.89 -0.82 -16.33
C GLN A 37 3.62 -1.24 -17.08
N ARG A 38 2.69 -1.94 -16.42
CA ARG A 38 1.39 -2.31 -17.02
C ARG A 38 0.54 -1.08 -17.35
N LEU A 39 0.45 -0.11 -16.42
CA LEU A 39 -0.30 1.14 -16.64
C LEU A 39 0.30 2.02 -17.75
N ALA A 40 1.60 1.93 -17.98
CA ALA A 40 2.29 2.66 -19.04
C ALA A 40 2.35 1.92 -20.39
N SER A 41 1.88 0.67 -20.45
CA SER A 41 1.96 -0.17 -21.65
C SER A 41 0.64 -0.19 -22.43
N ALA A 42 0.74 -0.50 -23.73
CA ALA A 42 -0.43 -0.73 -24.57
C ALA A 42 -1.32 -1.85 -23.97
N PRO A 43 -2.66 -1.78 -24.08
CA PRO A 43 -3.44 -0.90 -24.96
C PRO A 43 -3.73 0.51 -24.41
N LEU A 44 -3.36 0.81 -23.17
CA LEU A 44 -3.55 2.13 -22.59
C LEU A 44 -2.56 3.14 -23.19
N PRO A 45 -2.92 4.42 -23.31
CA PRO A 45 -1.98 5.47 -23.62
C PRO A 45 -0.98 5.60 -22.48
N SER A 46 0.30 5.69 -22.80
CA SER A 46 1.33 5.98 -21.80
C SER A 46 1.03 7.30 -21.09
N PRO A 47 1.22 7.39 -19.75
CA PRO A 47 1.13 8.64 -19.04
C PRO A 47 2.17 9.62 -19.56
N LEU A 48 1.86 10.91 -19.47
CA LEU A 48 2.80 11.98 -19.85
C LEU A 48 3.98 12.06 -18.86
N ALA A 49 3.71 11.75 -17.60
CA ALA A 49 4.68 11.63 -16.52
C ALA A 49 4.09 10.83 -15.35
N VAL A 50 4.98 10.32 -14.51
CA VAL A 50 4.67 9.65 -13.25
C VAL A 50 5.22 10.50 -12.11
N SER A 51 4.35 10.85 -11.16
CA SER A 51 4.69 11.58 -9.96
C SER A 51 5.04 10.62 -8.83
N VAL A 52 6.10 10.94 -8.09
CA VAL A 52 6.56 10.18 -6.92
C VAL A 52 6.46 11.09 -5.70
N THR A 53 5.66 10.68 -4.71
CA THR A 53 5.45 11.47 -3.49
C THR A 53 6.68 11.49 -2.59
N TRP A 54 6.70 12.47 -1.68
CA TRP A 54 7.77 12.72 -0.74
C TRP A 54 7.19 12.96 0.65
N GLY A 55 7.58 12.14 1.62
CA GLY A 55 7.09 12.20 2.99
C GLY A 55 7.51 13.48 3.72
N ALA A 56 6.68 13.91 4.67
CA ALA A 56 6.93 15.11 5.47
C ALA A 56 8.32 15.06 6.14
N GLY A 57 9.03 16.20 6.14
CA GLY A 57 10.39 16.30 6.68
C GLY A 57 11.44 15.44 5.97
N GLY A 58 11.11 14.89 4.79
CA GLY A 58 11.99 13.97 4.07
C GLY A 58 12.15 12.61 4.75
N SER A 59 11.10 12.13 5.43
CA SER A 59 11.04 10.80 6.04
C SER A 59 11.17 9.67 5.03
N THR A 60 10.73 9.88 3.79
CA THR A 60 10.83 8.90 2.70
C THR A 60 11.84 9.27 1.62
N ALA A 61 12.73 10.24 1.87
CA ALA A 61 13.61 10.84 0.87
C ALA A 61 14.35 9.79 0.01
N ASP A 62 15.01 8.83 0.67
CA ASP A 62 15.80 7.80 -0.01
C ASP A 62 14.92 6.89 -0.86
N LYS A 63 13.80 6.41 -0.32
CA LYS A 63 12.85 5.53 -1.03
C LYS A 63 12.16 6.24 -2.20
N SER A 64 11.84 7.53 -2.06
CA SER A 64 11.28 8.35 -3.13
C SER A 64 12.28 8.51 -4.29
N LEU A 65 13.55 8.76 -3.97
CA LEU A 65 14.62 8.87 -4.96
C LEU A 65 14.93 7.53 -5.65
N GLU A 66 14.90 6.43 -4.90
CA GLU A 66 15.04 5.08 -5.42
C GLU A 66 13.91 4.72 -6.39
N LEU A 67 12.65 4.89 -5.98
CA LEU A 67 11.49 4.66 -6.84
C LEU A 67 11.57 5.52 -8.11
N ALA A 68 11.90 6.81 -7.97
CA ALA A 68 12.10 7.70 -9.11
C ALA A 68 13.20 7.17 -10.05
N GLU A 69 14.34 6.73 -9.53
CA GLU A 69 15.41 6.13 -10.32
C GLU A 69 14.92 4.91 -11.11
N HIS A 70 14.17 3.99 -10.49
CA HIS A 70 13.60 2.84 -11.17
C HIS A 70 12.61 3.23 -12.28
N ILE A 71 11.74 4.21 -12.03
CA ILE A 71 10.77 4.69 -13.03
C ILE A 71 11.50 5.31 -14.24
N THR A 72 12.59 6.05 -14.02
CA THR A 72 13.39 6.56 -15.15
C THR A 72 14.02 5.45 -15.98
N LYS A 73 14.41 4.32 -15.37
CA LYS A 73 14.91 3.13 -16.07
C LYS A 73 13.82 2.44 -16.91
N LEU A 74 12.55 2.59 -16.54
CA LEU A 74 11.40 2.18 -17.37
C LEU A 74 11.14 3.12 -18.56
N GLY A 75 11.90 4.22 -18.69
CA GLY A 75 11.77 5.18 -19.78
C GLY A 75 10.62 6.17 -19.60
N LEU A 76 10.07 6.30 -18.39
CA LEU A 76 8.99 7.21 -18.07
C LEU A 76 9.52 8.53 -17.50
N GLU A 77 8.83 9.62 -17.83
CA GLU A 77 9.12 10.94 -17.26
C GLU A 77 8.69 10.97 -15.79
N VAL A 78 9.56 11.48 -14.92
CA VAL A 78 9.29 11.59 -13.48
C VAL A 78 9.01 13.02 -13.06
N ILE A 79 8.00 13.21 -12.22
CA ILE A 79 7.76 14.39 -11.38
C ILE A 79 8.10 14.00 -9.95
N LEU A 80 9.20 14.49 -9.38
CA LEU A 80 9.52 14.20 -7.99
C LEU A 80 8.90 15.27 -7.07
N HIS A 81 8.12 14.86 -6.08
CA HIS A 81 7.70 15.77 -5.01
C HIS A 81 8.91 16.14 -4.15
N LEU A 82 9.00 17.40 -3.73
CA LEU A 82 10.06 17.86 -2.84
C LEU A 82 9.48 18.87 -1.85
N THR A 83 9.45 18.50 -0.57
CA THR A 83 9.07 19.40 0.53
C THR A 83 10.29 20.20 0.99
N CYS A 84 10.08 21.40 1.55
CA CYS A 84 11.17 22.28 1.97
C CYS A 84 11.18 22.64 3.45
N THR A 85 10.09 22.42 4.19
CA THR A 85 10.03 22.67 5.64
C THR A 85 10.32 21.40 6.43
N ASN A 86 10.66 21.56 7.71
CA ASN A 86 10.91 20.46 8.65
C ASN A 86 12.08 19.55 8.25
N MET A 87 13.03 20.06 7.48
CA MET A 87 14.24 19.32 7.08
C MET A 87 15.42 20.27 6.83
N PRO A 88 16.66 19.81 7.09
CA PRO A 88 17.85 20.59 6.76
C PRO A 88 17.92 20.93 5.27
N LYS A 89 18.41 22.13 4.94
CA LYS A 89 18.65 22.58 3.55
C LYS A 89 19.49 21.56 2.76
N ASP A 90 20.49 20.95 3.40
CA ASP A 90 21.37 19.97 2.77
C ASP A 90 20.62 18.77 2.17
N LYS A 91 19.47 18.37 2.76
CA LYS A 91 18.65 17.30 2.16
C LYS A 91 17.98 17.75 0.85
N VAL A 92 17.55 19.02 0.77
CA VAL A 92 17.02 19.60 -0.48
C VAL A 92 18.13 19.63 -1.53
N ASP A 93 19.34 20.04 -1.16
CA ASP A 93 20.49 20.09 -2.07
C ASP A 93 20.85 18.69 -2.60
N GLN A 94 20.92 17.70 -1.71
CA GLN A 94 21.19 16.30 -2.09
C GLN A 94 20.11 15.75 -3.03
N ALA A 95 18.83 16.01 -2.76
CA ALA A 95 17.74 15.57 -3.61
C ALA A 95 17.82 16.20 -5.01
N LEU A 96 18.08 17.50 -5.11
CA LEU A 96 18.20 18.21 -6.39
C LEU A 96 19.43 17.76 -7.20
N GLU A 97 20.59 17.57 -6.55
CA GLU A 97 21.78 17.04 -7.23
C GLU A 97 21.58 15.58 -7.70
N LYS A 98 20.93 14.74 -6.88
CA LYS A 98 20.58 13.37 -7.28
C LYS A 98 19.61 13.39 -8.47
N CYS A 99 18.57 14.23 -8.45
CA CYS A 99 17.66 14.41 -9.59
C CYS A 99 18.40 14.82 -10.87
N LYS A 100 19.31 15.80 -10.75
CA LYS A 100 20.13 16.27 -11.88
C LYS A 100 21.03 15.17 -12.44
N SER A 101 21.66 14.37 -11.56
CA SER A 101 22.49 13.23 -11.95
C SER A 101 21.69 12.12 -12.67
N LEU A 102 20.43 11.92 -12.29
CA LEU A 102 19.49 11.00 -12.92
C LEU A 102 18.76 11.61 -14.13
N ASN A 103 19.05 12.88 -14.47
CA ASN A 103 18.38 13.66 -15.50
C ASN A 103 16.85 13.77 -15.28
N ILE A 104 16.38 13.65 -14.04
CA ILE A 104 15.01 13.98 -13.64
C ILE A 104 14.87 15.49 -13.72
N ARG A 105 13.93 15.98 -14.53
CA ARG A 105 13.79 17.41 -14.81
C ARG A 105 12.56 18.05 -14.21
N ASN A 106 11.63 17.28 -13.63
CA ASN A 106 10.38 17.84 -13.14
C ASN A 106 10.31 17.69 -11.63
N ILE A 107 10.17 18.81 -10.92
CA ILE A 107 10.06 18.88 -9.46
C ILE A 107 8.72 19.49 -9.11
N LEU A 108 7.94 18.85 -8.24
CA LEU A 108 6.79 19.47 -7.60
C LEU A 108 7.24 20.07 -6.27
N ALA A 109 7.41 21.39 -6.24
CA ALA A 109 7.86 22.13 -5.06
C ALA A 109 6.70 22.31 -4.07
N LEU A 110 6.88 21.78 -2.87
CA LEU A 110 5.88 21.75 -1.81
C LEU A 110 6.45 22.35 -0.53
N ARG A 111 5.58 22.91 0.33
CA ARG A 111 5.97 23.32 1.68
C ARG A 111 6.35 22.08 2.49
N GLY A 112 5.41 21.15 2.58
CA GLY A 112 5.42 20.05 3.53
C GLY A 112 4.42 20.30 4.65
N ASP A 113 3.82 19.22 5.15
CA ASP A 113 3.06 19.25 6.39
C ASP A 113 4.02 19.33 7.58
N ALA A 114 3.54 19.82 8.72
CA ALA A 114 4.26 19.65 9.99
C ALA A 114 4.53 18.14 10.23
N PRO A 115 5.69 17.79 10.82
CA PRO A 115 5.97 16.39 11.13
C PRO A 115 4.88 15.89 12.08
N ARG A 116 4.31 14.73 11.75
CA ARG A 116 3.33 14.05 12.61
C ARG A 116 4.14 13.16 13.58
N SER A 117 3.80 13.23 14.87
CA SER A 117 4.51 12.64 16.02
C SER A 117 5.84 13.33 16.44
N GLU A 118 6.14 13.30 17.75
CA GLU A 118 7.44 13.72 18.31
C GLU A 118 8.60 12.79 17.87
N GLU A 119 8.30 11.66 17.23
CA GLU A 119 9.29 10.68 16.75
C GLU A 119 9.89 11.06 15.38
N TYR A 120 9.14 11.82 14.57
CA TYR A 120 9.64 12.52 13.38
C TYR A 120 9.89 14.01 13.62
N ALA A 121 9.49 14.53 14.78
CA ALA A 121 9.95 15.85 15.23
C ALA A 121 11.41 15.73 15.62
N THR A 122 12.31 15.99 14.67
CA THR A 122 13.67 16.43 15.01
C THR A 122 13.55 17.53 16.05
N GLU A 123 14.41 17.54 17.08
CA GLU A 123 14.42 18.61 18.09
C GLU A 123 14.21 19.98 17.41
N PRO A 124 13.34 20.85 17.95
CA PRO A 124 13.02 22.11 17.31
C PRO A 124 14.33 22.79 16.93
N ASN A 125 14.54 22.91 15.62
CA ASN A 125 15.82 23.32 15.09
C ASN A 125 16.16 24.66 15.74
N PRO A 126 17.28 24.78 16.47
CA PRO A 126 17.65 26.03 17.12
C PRO A 126 17.88 27.17 16.11
N GLN A 127 17.96 26.84 14.82
CA GLN A 127 17.85 27.77 13.70
C GLN A 127 16.50 27.58 12.99
N PRO A 128 15.76 28.66 12.69
CA PRO A 128 14.53 28.56 11.91
C PRO A 128 14.77 27.87 10.56
N ASP A 129 13.76 27.17 10.04
CA ASP A 129 13.84 26.53 8.73
C ASP A 129 14.29 27.53 7.66
N TYR A 130 15.25 27.11 6.82
CA TYR A 130 15.77 27.95 5.74
C TYR A 130 14.67 28.32 4.73
N PHE A 131 13.68 27.44 4.55
CA PHE A 131 12.50 27.65 3.72
C PHE A 131 11.27 27.75 4.62
N GLN A 132 10.39 28.73 4.39
CA GLN A 132 9.13 28.87 5.14
C GLN A 132 7.93 28.47 4.28
N HIS A 133 8.02 28.72 2.98
CA HIS A 133 6.95 28.48 2.03
C HIS A 133 7.47 27.81 0.75
N ALA A 134 6.55 27.19 0.00
CA ALA A 134 6.91 26.50 -1.24
C ALA A 134 7.53 27.45 -2.29
N ASP A 135 7.16 28.74 -2.30
CA ASP A 135 7.76 29.73 -3.19
C ASP A 135 9.24 30.01 -2.88
N ASP A 136 9.69 29.83 -1.63
CA ASP A 136 11.11 29.91 -1.29
C ASP A 136 11.90 28.81 -1.98
N LEU A 137 11.35 27.59 -2.02
CA LEU A 137 11.94 26.47 -2.75
C LEU A 137 11.95 26.73 -4.27
N VAL A 138 10.88 27.30 -4.82
CA VAL A 138 10.83 27.69 -6.25
C VAL A 138 11.95 28.68 -6.58
N ARG A 139 12.06 29.79 -5.82
CA ARG A 139 13.13 30.80 -6.03
C ARG A 139 14.51 30.18 -5.86
N TYR A 140 14.66 29.31 -4.87
CA TYR A 140 15.92 28.62 -4.62
C TYR A 140 16.35 27.74 -5.80
N ILE A 141 15.46 26.91 -6.32
CA ILE A 141 15.75 26.07 -7.49
C ILE A 141 16.09 26.94 -8.69
N ARG A 142 15.32 28.00 -8.95
CA ARG A 142 15.58 28.93 -10.07
C ARG A 142 16.94 29.62 -9.98
N ASN A 143 17.36 30.03 -8.78
CA ASN A 143 18.62 30.73 -8.59
C ASN A 143 19.86 29.82 -8.69
N ASN A 144 19.73 28.53 -8.38
CA ASN A 144 20.87 27.60 -8.29
C ASN A 144 20.98 26.64 -9.48
N TYR A 145 19.88 26.41 -10.20
CA TYR A 145 19.81 25.42 -11.28
C TYR A 145 19.31 26.01 -12.60
N ASP A 146 19.26 27.35 -12.71
CA ASP A 146 18.83 28.08 -13.88
C ASP A 146 17.51 27.50 -14.46
N ASP A 147 17.55 27.14 -15.74
CA ASP A 147 16.48 26.52 -16.49
C ASP A 147 16.72 25.01 -16.65
N PHE A 148 17.35 24.32 -15.69
CA PHE A 148 17.46 22.86 -15.77
C PHE A 148 16.11 22.18 -15.42
N PHE A 149 15.49 22.63 -14.32
CA PHE A 149 14.26 22.04 -13.80
C PHE A 149 13.00 22.73 -14.36
N CYS A 150 11.99 21.92 -14.64
CA CYS A 150 10.59 22.32 -14.71
C CYS A 150 9.97 22.21 -13.31
N ILE A 151 9.39 23.29 -12.81
CA ILE A 151 8.94 23.38 -11.42
C ILE A 151 7.41 23.48 -11.37
N GLY A 152 6.77 22.47 -10.81
CA GLY A 152 5.36 22.50 -10.47
C GLY A 152 5.14 23.04 -9.06
N VAL A 153 3.94 23.56 -8.79
CA VAL A 153 3.48 23.90 -7.43
C VAL A 153 2.07 23.36 -7.18
N ALA A 154 1.72 23.13 -5.92
CA ALA A 154 0.36 22.74 -5.54
C ALA A 154 -0.61 23.94 -5.61
N GLY A 155 -1.83 23.73 -6.11
CA GLY A 155 -2.94 24.67 -6.05
C GLY A 155 -4.17 24.07 -5.36
N TYR A 156 -5.01 24.87 -4.73
CA TYR A 156 -6.12 24.39 -3.92
C TYR A 156 -7.45 24.97 -4.45
N PRO A 157 -8.26 24.17 -5.19
CA PRO A 157 -9.56 24.62 -5.69
C PRO A 157 -10.55 24.98 -4.56
N THR A 158 -10.31 24.41 -3.39
CA THR A 158 -10.99 24.72 -2.12
C THR A 158 -9.92 25.23 -1.15
N PRO A 159 -10.14 26.33 -0.42
CA PRO A 159 -9.09 27.01 0.34
C PRO A 159 -8.30 26.06 1.25
N HIS A 160 -6.98 26.25 1.32
CA HIS A 160 -6.15 25.47 2.24
C HIS A 160 -6.63 25.66 3.70
N PRO A 161 -6.62 24.61 4.54
CA PRO A 161 -7.10 24.72 5.93
C PRO A 161 -6.38 25.78 6.78
N ASP A 162 -5.10 26.04 6.48
CA ASP A 162 -4.29 27.07 7.15
C ASP A 162 -4.52 28.49 6.58
N SER A 163 -5.26 28.65 5.49
CA SER A 163 -5.48 29.95 4.83
C SER A 163 -6.55 30.76 5.58
N GLU A 164 -6.30 32.06 5.75
CA GLU A 164 -7.22 32.97 6.45
C GLU A 164 -8.51 33.20 5.65
N SER A 165 -8.42 33.19 4.33
CA SER A 165 -9.55 33.32 3.41
C SER A 165 -9.26 32.69 2.03
N PRO A 166 -10.30 32.38 1.22
CA PRO A 166 -10.14 31.93 -0.17
C PRO A 166 -9.29 32.89 -1.02
N GLU A 167 -9.45 34.19 -0.82
CA GLU A 167 -8.71 35.22 -1.55
C GLU A 167 -7.23 35.20 -1.21
N SER A 168 -6.89 35.06 0.08
CA SER A 168 -5.50 34.96 0.54
C SER A 168 -4.80 33.71 -0.02
N ASP A 169 -5.51 32.58 -0.10
CA ASP A 169 -4.98 31.32 -0.65
C ASP A 169 -4.57 31.48 -2.12
N LEU A 170 -5.43 32.15 -2.90
CA LEU A 170 -5.18 32.43 -4.30
C LEU A 170 -4.04 33.44 -4.50
N GLU A 171 -3.89 34.41 -3.59
CA GLU A 171 -2.75 35.34 -3.60
C GLU A 171 -1.43 34.59 -3.37
N TYR A 172 -1.36 33.66 -2.42
CA TYR A 172 -0.17 32.82 -2.23
C TYR A 172 0.08 31.87 -3.41
N LEU A 173 -0.96 31.36 -4.07
CA LEU A 173 -0.78 30.63 -5.33
C LEU A 173 -0.14 31.52 -6.39
N LYS A 174 -0.59 32.77 -6.52
CA LYS A 174 0.02 33.73 -7.44
C LYS A 174 1.48 34.03 -7.07
N VAL A 175 1.81 34.18 -5.78
CA VAL A 175 3.20 34.36 -5.32
C VAL A 175 4.09 33.19 -5.74
N LYS A 176 3.61 31.94 -5.59
CA LYS A 176 4.32 30.73 -6.07
C LYS A 176 4.51 30.73 -7.59
N CYS A 177 3.50 31.15 -8.34
CA CYS A 177 3.57 31.25 -9.80
C CYS A 177 4.58 32.31 -10.24
N ASP A 178 4.50 33.51 -9.65
CA ASP A 178 5.37 34.65 -9.94
C ASP A 178 6.83 34.40 -9.50
N ALA A 179 7.05 33.51 -8.52
CA ALA A 179 8.38 33.04 -8.14
C ALA A 179 9.09 32.19 -9.22
N GLY A 180 8.36 31.74 -10.24
CA GLY A 180 8.90 31.01 -11.40
C GLY A 180 8.40 29.58 -11.54
N ALA A 181 7.21 29.25 -11.03
CA ALA A 181 6.58 27.96 -11.30
C ALA A 181 6.10 27.85 -12.76
N ASP A 182 6.22 26.66 -13.34
CA ASP A 182 5.87 26.35 -14.72
C ASP A 182 4.47 25.75 -14.87
N PHE A 183 3.99 25.01 -13.88
CA PHE A 183 2.68 24.34 -13.89
C PHE A 183 2.11 24.21 -12.48
N ILE A 184 0.81 23.94 -12.41
CA ILE A 184 0.08 23.77 -11.16
C ILE A 184 -0.56 22.38 -11.17
N VAL A 185 -0.36 21.61 -10.10
CA VAL A 185 -1.15 20.40 -9.82
C VAL A 185 -2.12 20.74 -8.70
N THR A 186 -3.41 20.46 -8.88
CA THR A 186 -4.38 20.78 -7.84
C THR A 186 -4.44 19.71 -6.76
N GLN A 187 -4.76 20.11 -5.54
CA GLN A 187 -5.35 19.23 -4.55
C GLN A 187 -6.63 18.59 -5.11
N LEU A 188 -6.97 17.41 -4.60
CA LEU A 188 -8.20 16.70 -4.92
C LEU A 188 -9.46 17.51 -4.61
N PHE A 189 -10.51 17.29 -5.40
CA PHE A 189 -11.82 17.90 -5.24
C PHE A 189 -12.90 16.97 -5.77
N TYR A 190 -14.15 17.14 -5.31
CA TYR A 190 -15.31 16.39 -5.81
C TYR A 190 -16.41 17.28 -6.42
N ASP A 191 -16.31 18.59 -6.23
CA ASP A 191 -17.15 19.60 -6.91
C ASP A 191 -16.46 20.10 -8.18
N VAL A 192 -16.85 19.53 -9.33
CA VAL A 192 -16.30 19.91 -10.64
C VAL A 192 -16.64 21.36 -10.99
N GLN A 193 -17.85 21.83 -10.66
CA GLN A 193 -18.25 23.19 -10.98
C GLN A 193 -17.42 24.21 -10.20
N GLY A 194 -17.22 23.96 -8.89
CA GLY A 194 -16.33 24.76 -8.05
C GLY A 194 -14.90 24.82 -8.60
N PHE A 195 -14.35 23.70 -9.10
CA PHE A 195 -13.05 23.69 -9.76
C PHE A 195 -13.03 24.54 -11.05
N LEU A 196 -14.02 24.39 -11.93
CA LEU A 196 -14.07 25.15 -13.19
C LEU A 196 -14.17 26.65 -12.95
N ASP A 197 -14.91 27.07 -11.92
CA ASP A 197 -15.00 28.47 -11.52
C ASP A 197 -13.69 28.96 -10.90
N TRP A 198 -13.04 28.16 -10.06
CA TRP A 198 -11.71 28.45 -9.52
C TRP A 198 -10.67 28.66 -10.63
N VAL A 199 -10.69 27.85 -11.70
CA VAL A 199 -9.80 28.05 -12.86
C VAL A 199 -10.02 29.42 -13.50
N LYS A 200 -11.26 29.88 -13.67
CA LYS A 200 -11.56 31.20 -14.24
C LYS A 200 -11.00 32.31 -13.36
N VAL A 201 -11.20 32.23 -12.04
CA VAL A 201 -10.66 33.22 -11.08
C VAL A 201 -9.12 33.24 -11.12
N CYS A 202 -8.47 32.08 -11.26
CA CYS A 202 -7.01 32.02 -11.47
C CYS A 202 -6.58 32.80 -12.71
N ARG A 203 -7.30 32.65 -13.83
CA ARG A 203 -7.01 33.40 -15.07
C ARG A 203 -7.24 34.90 -14.90
N GLU A 204 -8.30 35.30 -14.23
CA GLU A 204 -8.60 36.72 -13.93
C GLU A 204 -7.51 37.38 -13.07
N LYS A 205 -6.90 36.62 -12.16
CA LYS A 205 -5.74 37.07 -11.34
C LYS A 205 -4.41 37.02 -12.08
N GLY A 206 -4.40 36.63 -13.35
CA GLY A 206 -3.20 36.59 -14.20
C GLY A 206 -2.31 35.37 -14.00
N ILE A 207 -2.82 34.28 -13.41
CA ILE A 207 -2.12 32.99 -13.36
C ILE A 207 -2.27 32.34 -14.73
N THR A 208 -1.16 32.20 -15.46
CA THR A 208 -1.14 31.70 -16.85
C THR A 208 -0.60 30.28 -16.99
N GLN A 209 0.01 29.75 -15.92
CA GLN A 209 0.54 28.40 -15.86
C GLN A 209 -0.56 27.36 -16.18
N PRO A 210 -0.21 26.26 -16.88
CA PRO A 210 -1.11 25.12 -17.03
C PRO A 210 -1.55 24.58 -15.67
N ILE A 211 -2.85 24.32 -15.53
CA ILE A 211 -3.45 23.74 -14.32
C ILE A 211 -3.80 22.30 -14.65
N ILE A 212 -3.34 21.36 -13.84
CA ILE A 212 -3.59 19.93 -13.96
C ILE A 212 -4.43 19.49 -12.75
N PRO A 213 -5.75 19.25 -12.90
CA PRO A 213 -6.61 18.81 -11.82
C PRO A 213 -6.23 17.43 -11.26
N GLY A 214 -6.08 17.35 -9.94
CA GLY A 214 -5.92 16.11 -9.18
C GLY A 214 -7.25 15.39 -8.99
N ILE A 215 -7.35 14.15 -9.47
CA ILE A 215 -8.53 13.29 -9.35
C ILE A 215 -8.14 12.01 -8.64
N MET A 216 -8.82 11.73 -7.52
CA MET A 216 -8.64 10.49 -6.76
C MET A 216 -9.92 9.65 -6.82
N PRO A 217 -9.89 8.48 -7.50
CA PRO A 217 -11.04 7.58 -7.55
C PRO A 217 -11.41 7.08 -6.16
N ILE A 218 -12.71 7.03 -5.85
CA ILE A 218 -13.19 6.50 -4.57
C ILE A 218 -13.00 4.99 -4.55
N GLN A 219 -12.34 4.53 -3.49
CA GLN A 219 -11.73 3.21 -3.40
C GLN A 219 -12.39 2.32 -2.34
N ASN A 220 -12.74 2.91 -1.21
CA ASN A 220 -13.56 2.34 -0.16
C ASN A 220 -14.19 3.51 0.61
N PHE A 221 -15.30 3.27 1.29
CA PHE A 221 -16.06 4.33 1.94
C PHE A 221 -15.30 4.97 3.11
N SER A 222 -14.61 4.15 3.91
CA SER A 222 -13.91 4.62 5.12
C SER A 222 -12.76 5.56 4.80
N SER A 223 -11.87 5.14 3.90
CA SER A 223 -10.70 5.91 3.45
C SER A 223 -11.12 7.18 2.72
N PHE A 224 -12.21 7.12 1.95
CA PHE A 224 -12.79 8.33 1.35
C PHE A 224 -13.25 9.33 2.41
N ARG A 225 -13.99 8.88 3.43
CA ARG A 225 -14.40 9.75 4.54
C ARG A 225 -13.19 10.32 5.30
N ARG A 226 -12.16 9.52 5.53
CA ARG A 226 -10.91 9.95 6.17
C ARG A 226 -10.22 11.04 5.35
N LEU A 227 -10.04 10.81 4.06
CA LEU A 227 -9.43 11.77 3.14
C LEU A 227 -10.16 13.11 3.17
N VAL A 228 -11.49 13.08 3.04
CA VAL A 228 -12.35 14.25 3.03
C VAL A 228 -12.24 15.02 4.35
N ASN A 229 -12.21 14.31 5.47
CA ASN A 229 -12.05 14.92 6.79
C ASN A 229 -10.65 15.51 7.03
N LEU A 230 -9.61 14.88 6.48
CA LEU A 230 -8.22 15.31 6.60
C LEU A 230 -7.95 16.55 5.75
N THR A 231 -8.37 16.51 4.48
CA THR A 231 -8.15 17.60 3.52
C THR A 231 -9.16 18.74 3.67
N LYS A 232 -10.24 18.54 4.45
CA LYS A 232 -11.41 19.43 4.53
C LYS A 232 -12.04 19.69 3.15
N CYS A 233 -11.85 18.75 2.22
CA CYS A 233 -12.41 18.85 0.88
C CYS A 233 -13.95 18.77 0.96
N PRO A 234 -14.71 19.79 0.52
CA PRO A 234 -16.16 19.68 0.43
C PRO A 234 -16.55 18.57 -0.55
N VAL A 235 -17.55 17.78 -0.16
CA VAL A 235 -18.13 16.71 -0.97
C VAL A 235 -19.58 17.04 -1.26
N PRO A 236 -20.01 17.08 -2.54
CA PRO A 236 -21.41 17.20 -2.90
C PRO A 236 -22.31 16.18 -2.19
N GLU A 237 -23.44 16.63 -1.64
CA GLU A 237 -24.36 15.79 -0.87
C GLU A 237 -24.88 14.57 -1.65
N SER A 238 -24.97 14.69 -2.98
CA SER A 238 -25.32 13.58 -3.86
C SER A 238 -24.34 12.41 -3.75
N ILE A 239 -23.03 12.69 -3.65
CA ILE A 239 -22.01 11.66 -3.54
C ILE A 239 -22.14 10.91 -2.21
N SER A 240 -22.33 11.66 -1.11
CA SER A 240 -22.57 11.06 0.20
C SER A 240 -23.85 10.21 0.23
N SER A 241 -24.93 10.71 -0.39
CA SER A 241 -26.22 10.01 -0.48
C SER A 241 -26.14 8.71 -1.27
N ASP A 242 -25.37 8.68 -2.35
CA ASP A 242 -25.16 7.48 -3.17
C ASP A 242 -24.27 6.44 -2.48
N LEU A 243 -23.26 6.90 -1.73
CA LEU A 243 -22.28 6.03 -1.07
C LEU A 243 -22.79 5.40 0.23
N LEU A 244 -23.58 6.12 1.03
CA LEU A 244 -24.06 5.63 2.33
C LEU A 244 -24.75 4.25 2.26
N PRO A 245 -25.67 3.98 1.31
CA PRO A 245 -26.32 2.68 1.17
C PRO A 245 -25.39 1.52 0.81
N ILE A 246 -24.27 1.81 0.14
CA ILE A 246 -23.29 0.81 -0.31
C ILE A 246 -22.01 0.82 0.54
N SER A 247 -22.00 1.55 1.65
CA SER A 247 -20.80 1.82 2.46
C SER A 247 -20.09 0.58 3.00
N SER A 248 -20.77 -0.56 3.10
CA SER A 248 -20.22 -1.85 3.54
C SER A 248 -19.88 -2.81 2.40
N ASP A 249 -20.09 -2.42 1.15
CA ASP A 249 -19.78 -3.22 -0.05
C ASP A 249 -18.69 -2.51 -0.88
N ASP A 250 -17.44 -2.89 -0.62
CA ASP A 250 -16.28 -2.30 -1.29
C ASP A 250 -16.29 -2.47 -2.81
N SER A 251 -16.86 -3.56 -3.33
CA SER A 251 -16.98 -3.78 -4.77
C SER A 251 -17.92 -2.73 -5.39
N SER A 252 -19.08 -2.53 -4.77
CA SER A 252 -20.03 -1.49 -5.18
C SER A 252 -19.44 -0.08 -5.03
N VAL A 253 -18.72 0.20 -3.94
CA VAL A 253 -18.07 1.51 -3.73
C VAL A 253 -17.00 1.79 -4.78
N LYS A 254 -16.14 0.81 -5.10
CA LYS A 254 -15.12 0.94 -6.16
C LYS A 254 -15.74 1.22 -7.51
N LYS A 255 -16.81 0.48 -7.85
CA LYS A 255 -17.55 0.68 -9.10
C LYS A 255 -18.12 2.10 -9.18
N TYR A 256 -18.80 2.54 -8.13
CA TYR A 256 -19.31 3.91 -8.03
C TYR A 256 -18.18 4.94 -8.16
N GLY A 257 -17.06 4.73 -7.47
CA GLY A 257 -15.91 5.63 -7.51
C GLY A 257 -15.28 5.77 -8.90
N ALA A 258 -15.19 4.68 -9.66
CA ALA A 258 -14.72 4.71 -11.04
C ALA A 258 -15.71 5.42 -11.97
N GLU A 259 -17.02 5.18 -11.82
CA GLU A 259 -18.07 5.87 -12.59
C GLU A 259 -18.10 7.37 -12.30
N LEU A 260 -18.01 7.76 -11.02
CA LEU A 260 -17.93 9.14 -10.58
C LEU A 260 -16.70 9.84 -11.16
N ALA A 261 -15.51 9.25 -11.01
CA ALA A 261 -14.27 9.81 -11.54
C ALA A 261 -14.30 9.94 -13.07
N THR A 262 -14.87 8.96 -13.78
CA THR A 262 -15.10 9.02 -15.23
C THR A 262 -15.96 10.25 -15.58
N LYS A 263 -17.09 10.43 -14.90
CA LYS A 263 -17.99 11.58 -15.11
C LYS A 263 -17.30 12.91 -14.84
N MET A 264 -16.54 13.01 -13.75
CA MET A 264 -15.80 14.21 -13.40
C MET A 264 -14.76 14.56 -14.48
N VAL A 265 -13.96 13.57 -14.91
CA VAL A 265 -12.95 13.77 -15.94
C VAL A 265 -13.59 14.19 -17.26
N SER A 266 -14.68 13.54 -17.69
CA SER A 266 -15.40 13.94 -18.91
C SER A 266 -15.86 15.40 -18.83
N GLN A 267 -16.50 15.81 -17.74
CA GLN A 267 -16.98 17.19 -17.55
C GLN A 267 -15.83 18.21 -17.57
N ILE A 268 -14.70 17.89 -16.93
CA ILE A 268 -13.50 18.74 -16.91
C ILE A 268 -12.95 18.94 -18.32
N LEU A 269 -12.82 17.86 -19.10
CA LEU A 269 -12.26 17.92 -20.45
C LEU A 269 -13.21 18.59 -21.44
N GLU A 270 -14.51 18.32 -21.33
CA GLU A 270 -15.56 18.96 -22.13
C GLU A 270 -15.64 20.48 -21.92
N SER A 271 -15.24 20.96 -20.74
CA SER A 271 -15.15 22.41 -20.47
C SER A 271 -14.13 23.14 -21.36
N GLY A 272 -13.13 22.41 -21.88
CA GLY A 272 -12.02 22.97 -22.66
C GLY A 272 -11.06 23.86 -21.86
N LEU A 273 -11.24 24.02 -20.55
CA LEU A 273 -10.38 24.90 -19.73
C LEU A 273 -9.01 24.29 -19.41
N VAL A 274 -8.94 22.96 -19.30
CA VAL A 274 -7.71 22.21 -19.01
C VAL A 274 -7.65 20.94 -19.84
N PRO A 275 -6.50 20.59 -20.46
CA PRO A 275 -6.39 19.45 -21.37
C PRO A 275 -5.81 18.18 -20.71
N GLY A 276 -5.67 18.11 -19.39
CA GLY A 276 -5.15 16.88 -18.77
C GLY A 276 -5.51 16.69 -17.32
N ILE A 277 -5.31 15.46 -16.84
CA ILE A 277 -5.71 14.99 -15.51
C ILE A 277 -4.50 14.43 -14.76
N HIS A 278 -4.44 14.66 -13.46
CA HIS A 278 -3.49 14.02 -12.57
C HIS A 278 -4.24 12.99 -11.70
N PHE A 279 -3.96 11.71 -11.89
CA PHE A 279 -4.63 10.65 -11.13
C PHE A 279 -3.82 10.29 -9.89
N CYS A 280 -4.39 10.52 -8.72
CA CYS A 280 -3.88 9.99 -7.46
C CYS A 280 -4.28 8.52 -7.35
N THR A 281 -3.35 7.61 -7.64
CA THR A 281 -3.66 6.18 -7.85
C THR A 281 -3.80 5.39 -6.55
N LEU A 282 -3.23 5.91 -5.46
CA LEU A 282 -3.03 5.19 -4.19
C LEU A 282 -2.26 3.87 -4.38
N ASN A 283 -1.34 3.81 -5.34
CA ASN A 283 -0.64 2.58 -5.76
C ASN A 283 -1.53 1.47 -6.32
N LEU A 284 -2.81 1.75 -6.62
CA LEU A 284 -3.75 0.79 -7.21
C LEU A 284 -3.89 0.96 -8.72
N GLU A 285 -4.18 -0.13 -9.42
CA GLU A 285 -4.23 -0.15 -10.89
C GLU A 285 -5.66 -0.15 -11.43
N LYS A 286 -6.52 -1.01 -10.87
CA LYS A 286 -7.81 -1.37 -11.49
C LYS A 286 -8.71 -0.16 -11.75
N SER A 287 -8.90 0.71 -10.76
CA SER A 287 -9.83 1.84 -10.90
C SER A 287 -9.36 2.87 -11.93
N VAL A 288 -8.07 3.17 -11.96
CA VAL A 288 -7.53 4.14 -12.92
C VAL A 288 -7.57 3.58 -14.33
N ARG A 289 -7.24 2.29 -14.51
CA ARG A 289 -7.44 1.57 -15.77
C ARG A 289 -8.90 1.64 -16.23
N THR A 290 -9.86 1.31 -15.36
CA THR A 290 -11.29 1.37 -15.69
C THR A 290 -11.72 2.77 -16.12
N ILE A 291 -11.23 3.82 -15.46
CA ILE A 291 -11.53 5.21 -15.85
C ILE A 291 -10.99 5.50 -17.26
N LEU A 292 -9.73 5.12 -17.55
CA LEU A 292 -9.14 5.32 -18.88
C LEU A 292 -9.89 4.56 -19.97
N GLU A 293 -10.29 3.32 -19.69
CA GLU A 293 -11.11 2.49 -20.58
C GLU A 293 -12.48 3.13 -20.83
N ASN A 294 -13.18 3.59 -19.79
CA ASN A 294 -14.48 4.26 -19.91
C ASN A 294 -14.39 5.54 -20.74
N LEU A 295 -13.29 6.29 -20.60
CA LEU A 295 -13.01 7.48 -21.40
C LEU A 295 -12.62 7.15 -22.85
N ASN A 296 -12.50 5.87 -23.21
CA ASN A 296 -11.96 5.38 -24.48
C ASN A 296 -10.57 5.94 -24.80
N TRP A 297 -9.80 6.24 -23.76
CA TRP A 297 -8.40 6.58 -23.88
C TRP A 297 -7.64 5.29 -24.11
N THR A 298 -7.69 4.80 -25.34
CA THR A 298 -6.85 3.72 -25.83
C THR A 298 -5.74 4.33 -26.67
N SER A 299 -4.59 3.66 -26.75
CA SER A 299 -3.51 4.04 -27.66
C SER A 299 -4.00 3.89 -29.10
N THR A 300 -4.65 4.95 -29.60
CA THR A 300 -4.96 5.06 -31.03
C THR A 300 -3.63 5.23 -31.73
N SER A 301 -3.35 4.30 -32.64
CA SER A 301 -2.16 4.31 -33.49
C SER A 301 -1.94 5.70 -34.06
N SER A 302 -0.83 6.33 -33.66
CA SER A 302 -0.15 7.44 -34.34
C SER A 302 -0.93 8.01 -35.54
N ALA A 303 -1.87 8.91 -35.27
CA ALA A 303 -2.49 9.72 -36.30
C ALA A 303 -1.42 10.68 -36.84
N SER A 304 -0.84 10.29 -37.97
CA SER A 304 -0.31 11.14 -39.04
C SER A 304 -0.40 12.65 -38.80
N LEU A 305 0.66 13.23 -38.25
CA LEU A 305 1.07 14.59 -38.58
C LEU A 305 2.34 14.48 -39.42
N ALA A 306 2.18 14.72 -40.72
CA ALA A 306 3.23 14.69 -41.71
C ALA A 306 4.26 15.80 -41.45
N VAL A 307 5.53 15.42 -41.37
CA VAL A 307 6.65 16.28 -41.79
C VAL A 307 7.48 15.45 -42.77
N ASN A 308 7.45 15.86 -44.03
CA ASN A 308 8.35 15.38 -45.07
C ASN A 308 9.81 15.64 -44.63
N GLY A 309 10.62 14.58 -44.54
CA GLY A 309 12.05 14.71 -44.30
C GLY A 309 12.72 13.34 -44.18
N ASN A 310 13.35 12.91 -45.28
CA ASN A 310 14.24 11.75 -45.33
C ASN A 310 15.25 11.76 -44.17
N SER A 311 15.18 10.77 -43.28
CA SER A 311 16.37 10.28 -42.58
C SER A 311 16.16 8.82 -42.16
N ASN A 312 16.99 7.95 -42.76
CA ASN A 312 17.14 6.55 -42.38
C ASN A 312 17.79 6.48 -40.99
N ILE A 313 17.05 6.02 -39.99
CA ILE A 313 17.63 5.45 -38.77
C ILE A 313 16.91 4.12 -38.51
N GLU A 314 17.70 3.05 -38.54
CA GLU A 314 17.30 1.66 -38.47
C GLU A 314 16.48 1.35 -37.21
N ARG A 315 15.22 0.98 -37.40
CA ARG A 315 14.47 0.21 -36.40
C ARG A 315 14.94 -1.24 -36.50
N SER A 316 15.61 -1.72 -35.45
CA SER A 316 15.98 -3.13 -35.34
C SER A 316 14.72 -4.00 -35.29
N PRO A 317 14.58 -5.01 -36.18
CA PRO A 317 13.43 -5.90 -36.18
C PRO A 317 13.78 -7.16 -35.39
N ILE A 318 13.13 -7.41 -34.26
CA ILE A 318 13.14 -8.77 -33.70
C ILE A 318 11.94 -9.51 -34.25
N ILE A 319 12.27 -10.37 -35.20
CA ILE A 319 11.39 -11.22 -36.00
C ILE A 319 11.01 -12.45 -35.17
N ARG A 320 9.70 -12.65 -34.95
CA ARG A 320 9.10 -13.91 -34.50
C ARG A 320 9.20 -14.94 -35.62
N HIS A 321 9.82 -16.10 -35.41
CA HIS A 321 9.71 -17.26 -36.31
C HIS A 321 9.57 -18.56 -35.51
N ASN A 322 8.36 -19.11 -35.46
CA ASN A 322 8.13 -20.54 -35.22
C ASN A 322 7.71 -21.15 -36.57
N ARG A 323 8.50 -22.09 -37.09
CA ARG A 323 8.11 -22.98 -38.18
C ARG A 323 8.03 -24.41 -37.65
N LEU A 324 6.86 -24.98 -37.86
CA LEU A 324 6.44 -26.36 -37.62
C LEU A 324 6.98 -27.33 -38.68
N ILE A 325 6.80 -28.62 -38.39
CA ILE A 325 6.69 -29.86 -39.21
C ILE A 325 7.63 -30.93 -38.60
N GLU A 326 7.27 -32.19 -38.31
CA GLU A 326 6.06 -33.01 -38.15
C GLU A 326 6.51 -34.36 -37.51
N ASP A 327 5.55 -35.18 -37.08
CA ASP A 327 5.68 -36.47 -36.39
C ASP A 327 6.57 -37.55 -37.04
N ASP A 328 7.18 -38.43 -36.23
CA ASP A 328 7.20 -39.90 -36.44
C ASP A 328 7.81 -40.71 -35.26
N GLN A 329 6.96 -41.53 -34.61
CA GLN A 329 7.09 -42.91 -34.05
C GLN A 329 8.34 -43.47 -33.29
N PRO A 330 8.18 -44.53 -32.45
CA PRO A 330 8.99 -44.86 -31.26
C PRO A 330 9.96 -46.04 -31.41
N LEU A 331 11.12 -46.01 -30.74
CA LEU A 331 12.07 -47.14 -30.62
C LEU A 331 12.82 -47.09 -29.26
N THR A 332 12.45 -47.94 -28.29
CA THR A 332 13.06 -49.23 -27.87
C THR A 332 14.29 -49.18 -26.94
N ASN A 333 14.11 -49.85 -25.80
CA ASN A 333 14.99 -50.81 -25.11
C ASN A 333 16.40 -50.41 -24.64
N GLY A 334 16.61 -50.54 -23.33
CA GLY A 334 17.94 -50.66 -22.76
C GLY A 334 17.97 -50.80 -21.24
N ALA A 335 17.28 -51.81 -20.68
CA ALA A 335 17.58 -52.27 -19.32
C ALA A 335 18.98 -52.90 -19.27
N ILE A 336 19.71 -52.77 -18.15
CA ILE A 336 20.41 -53.88 -17.46
C ILE A 336 21.15 -53.40 -16.18
N ALA A 337 20.89 -54.18 -15.13
CA ALA A 337 21.68 -54.60 -13.97
C ALA A 337 21.99 -53.70 -12.76
N ILE A 338 21.46 -54.22 -11.66
CA ILE A 338 21.74 -54.07 -10.24
C ILE A 338 23.04 -54.80 -9.86
N ASN A 339 23.82 -54.19 -8.96
CA ASN A 339 24.61 -54.77 -7.84
C ASN A 339 25.59 -53.66 -7.39
N GLY A 340 25.72 -53.23 -6.14
CA GLY A 340 25.33 -53.76 -4.85
C GLY A 340 26.51 -53.45 -3.91
N HIS A 341 26.28 -52.79 -2.78
CA HIS A 341 27.00 -52.98 -1.51
C HIS A 341 26.44 -52.03 -0.45
N SER A 342 25.69 -52.62 0.47
CA SER A 342 25.33 -52.07 1.76
C SER A 342 26.51 -52.22 2.72
N THR A 343 27.02 -51.11 3.22
CA THR A 343 27.72 -51.08 4.51
C THR A 343 27.03 -50.07 5.41
N SER A 344 26.48 -50.62 6.48
CA SER A 344 25.88 -49.95 7.63
C SER A 344 26.77 -48.85 8.21
N ASN A 345 26.19 -47.68 8.45
CA ASN A 345 26.46 -46.93 9.67
C ASN A 345 25.18 -46.23 10.12
N GLN A 346 24.57 -46.81 11.15
CA GLN A 346 23.61 -46.12 12.00
C GLN A 346 24.37 -45.04 12.77
N ASN A 347 23.96 -43.78 12.63
CA ASN A 347 23.81 -42.81 13.72
C ASN A 347 23.52 -41.43 13.12
N ASN A 348 22.22 -41.13 12.99
CA ASN A 348 21.60 -39.84 13.29
C ASN A 348 20.20 -39.84 12.65
N ARG A 349 19.20 -40.28 13.44
CA ARG A 349 17.82 -39.86 13.23
C ARG A 349 17.75 -38.37 13.58
N SER A 350 18.05 -37.51 12.62
CA SER A 350 17.42 -36.19 12.58
C SER A 350 15.97 -36.44 12.20
N GLN A 351 15.10 -36.49 13.21
CA GLN A 351 13.67 -36.29 13.00
C GLN A 351 13.49 -35.03 12.16
N ILE A 352 12.67 -35.13 11.14
CA ILE A 352 12.26 -34.04 10.26
C ILE A 352 11.67 -32.94 11.16
N THR A 353 12.45 -31.90 11.40
CA THR A 353 12.03 -30.64 12.01
C THR A 353 11.95 -29.62 10.90
N GLY A 354 10.75 -29.08 10.66
CA GLY A 354 10.48 -28.04 9.66
C GLY A 354 9.24 -28.40 8.83
N LEU A 355 8.07 -27.94 9.26
CA LEU A 355 6.86 -27.88 8.42
C LEU A 355 6.86 -26.62 7.53
N SER A 356 7.95 -25.86 7.53
CA SER A 356 8.23 -24.77 6.59
C SER A 356 9.01 -25.29 5.40
N VAL A 357 8.65 -24.81 4.22
CA VAL A 357 9.34 -25.06 2.96
C VAL A 357 9.27 -23.73 2.21
N SER A 358 10.39 -23.20 1.74
CA SER A 358 10.38 -21.94 0.98
C SER A 358 9.56 -22.10 -0.32
N PRO A 359 8.96 -21.03 -0.90
CA PRO A 359 8.22 -21.12 -2.17
C PRO A 359 9.04 -21.74 -3.30
N SER A 360 10.36 -21.51 -3.30
CA SER A 360 11.30 -22.08 -4.26
C SER A 360 11.46 -23.60 -4.08
N GLU A 361 11.56 -24.07 -2.84
CA GLU A 361 11.65 -25.49 -2.51
C GLU A 361 10.32 -26.21 -2.71
N ALA A 362 9.19 -25.57 -2.38
CA ALA A 362 7.86 -26.12 -2.57
C ALA A 362 7.55 -26.34 -4.06
N SER A 363 7.94 -25.37 -4.90
CA SER A 363 7.82 -25.47 -6.36
C SER A 363 8.70 -26.58 -6.94
N GLN A 364 9.93 -26.72 -6.45
CA GLN A 364 10.85 -27.80 -6.86
C GLN A 364 10.34 -29.18 -6.41
N ILE A 365 9.82 -29.30 -5.19
CA ILE A 365 9.24 -30.54 -4.65
C ILE A 365 7.99 -30.94 -5.42
N ALA A 366 7.12 -29.98 -5.76
CA ALA A 366 5.92 -30.22 -6.55
C ALA A 366 6.24 -30.68 -7.98
N GLN A 367 7.19 -30.03 -8.66
CA GLN A 367 7.66 -30.46 -9.99
C GLN A 367 8.30 -31.85 -9.97
N TRP A 368 9.05 -32.17 -8.92
CA TRP A 368 9.70 -33.47 -8.77
C TRP A 368 8.71 -34.61 -8.47
N GLY A 369 7.71 -34.37 -7.62
CA GLY A 369 6.66 -35.34 -7.27
C GLY A 369 5.78 -35.73 -8.45
N LEU A 370 5.54 -34.80 -9.39
CA LEU A 370 4.82 -35.05 -10.64
C LEU A 370 5.55 -36.02 -11.58
N GLN A 371 6.87 -36.20 -11.42
CA GLN A 371 7.68 -37.01 -12.32
C GLN A 371 8.06 -38.41 -11.77
N HIS A 372 8.13 -38.64 -10.44
CA HIS A 372 8.86 -39.83 -9.91
C HIS A 372 8.19 -40.71 -8.82
N HIS A 373 6.99 -40.39 -8.31
CA HIS A 373 6.16 -41.29 -7.47
C HIS A 373 6.87 -42.06 -6.29
N SER A 374 7.90 -41.49 -5.65
CA SER A 374 8.53 -42.03 -4.41
C SER A 374 9.36 -40.93 -3.70
N LEU A 375 9.87 -41.14 -2.47
CA LEU A 375 10.54 -40.10 -1.65
C LEU A 375 11.98 -39.75 -2.12
N PRO A 376 12.44 -38.47 -2.03
CA PRO A 376 13.72 -38.03 -2.59
C PRO A 376 14.95 -38.28 -1.67
N PRO A 377 16.17 -38.48 -2.25
CA PRO A 377 17.44 -38.45 -1.53
C PRO A 377 18.02 -37.03 -1.35
N VAL A 378 18.84 -36.84 -0.30
CA VAL A 378 19.43 -35.55 0.14
C VAL A 378 20.36 -34.90 -0.92
N PRO A 379 20.35 -33.57 -1.14
CA PRO A 379 21.06 -32.94 -2.26
C PRO A 379 22.55 -32.63 -1.98
N LYS A 380 23.39 -32.77 -3.02
CA LYS A 380 24.68 -32.06 -3.19
C LYS A 380 24.50 -30.91 -4.20
N LYS A 381 25.14 -29.77 -3.94
CA LYS A 381 25.15 -28.54 -4.76
C LYS A 381 25.70 -28.76 -6.19
N ALA A 382 24.98 -28.28 -7.22
CA ALA A 382 25.45 -27.33 -8.26
C ALA A 382 24.52 -27.22 -9.51
N ALA A 383 24.34 -25.97 -9.98
CA ALA A 383 24.17 -25.44 -11.35
C ALA A 383 22.92 -25.73 -12.25
N ILE A 384 22.12 -24.67 -12.44
CA ILE A 384 21.39 -24.12 -13.63
C ILE A 384 21.06 -25.04 -14.84
N GLN A 385 19.76 -25.17 -15.18
CA GLN A 385 19.17 -24.91 -16.52
C GLN A 385 17.64 -25.10 -16.52
N GLY A 386 16.93 -24.22 -17.25
CA GLY A 386 15.48 -24.01 -17.14
C GLY A 386 14.56 -24.83 -18.06
N GLY A 387 13.26 -24.53 -17.97
CA GLY A 387 12.20 -24.98 -18.88
C GLY A 387 10.81 -24.90 -18.24
N ALA A 388 9.94 -24.05 -18.77
CA ALA A 388 8.51 -23.98 -18.46
C ALA A 388 7.68 -24.42 -19.68
N PRO A 389 6.46 -24.96 -19.50
CA PRO A 389 5.43 -24.96 -20.53
C PRO A 389 4.20 -24.11 -20.16
N SER A 390 3.39 -23.89 -21.18
CA SER A 390 2.54 -22.73 -21.45
C SER A 390 1.04 -22.90 -21.18
N ASN A 391 0.43 -21.75 -20.86
CA ASN A 391 -0.95 -21.26 -21.02
C ASN A 391 -1.96 -22.06 -21.86
N SER A 392 -3.16 -22.19 -21.26
CA SER A 392 -4.44 -22.24 -21.95
C SER A 392 -5.51 -21.44 -21.18
N GLY A 393 -6.18 -20.50 -21.85
CA GLY A 393 -7.44 -19.89 -21.40
C GLY A 393 -7.31 -18.42 -21.00
N GLN A 394 -7.76 -17.51 -21.87
CA GLN A 394 -7.92 -16.09 -21.56
C GLN A 394 -8.99 -15.92 -20.46
N GLY A 395 -8.53 -15.83 -19.21
CA GLY A 395 -9.26 -15.24 -18.10
C GLY A 395 -8.82 -13.79 -17.94
N GLN A 396 -9.75 -12.90 -17.67
CA GLN A 396 -9.51 -11.52 -17.28
C GLN A 396 -8.60 -11.55 -16.03
N GLU A 397 -7.36 -11.09 -16.13
CA GLU A 397 -6.42 -11.06 -14.99
C GLU A 397 -6.97 -10.08 -13.94
N ASP A 398 -7.53 -10.63 -12.87
CA ASP A 398 -7.94 -9.86 -11.69
C ASP A 398 -6.67 -9.40 -10.95
N SER A 399 -6.45 -8.08 -10.95
CA SER A 399 -5.36 -7.41 -10.22
C SER A 399 -5.46 -7.69 -8.72
N TRP A 400 -4.30 -7.78 -8.05
CA TRP A 400 -4.09 -7.99 -6.61
C TRP A 400 -4.80 -6.99 -5.66
N ASP A 401 -5.58 -6.04 -6.20
CA ASP A 401 -6.24 -4.91 -5.53
C ASP A 401 -7.54 -5.27 -4.77
N GLU A 402 -7.93 -6.55 -4.73
CA GLU A 402 -9.29 -6.99 -4.34
C GLU A 402 -9.34 -7.96 -3.16
N TYR A 403 -8.25 -8.08 -2.41
CA TYR A 403 -8.00 -9.26 -1.61
C TYR A 403 -7.94 -8.97 -0.11
N PRO A 404 -8.82 -9.60 0.72
CA PRO A 404 -8.93 -9.32 2.15
C PRO A 404 -7.66 -9.72 2.88
N ASN A 405 -7.20 -8.89 3.82
CA ASN A 405 -5.92 -9.06 4.52
C ASN A 405 -6.02 -9.47 6.01
N GLY A 406 -7.22 -9.75 6.50
CA GLY A 406 -7.47 -10.32 7.84
C GLY A 406 -7.10 -9.44 9.05
N ARG A 407 -6.69 -8.17 8.86
CA ARG A 407 -6.44 -7.23 9.97
C ARG A 407 -7.65 -6.35 10.23
N PHE A 408 -7.73 -5.75 11.42
CA PHE A 408 -8.76 -4.75 11.73
C PHE A 408 -8.58 -3.41 10.95
N THR A 409 -7.71 -3.34 9.94
CA THR A 409 -7.45 -2.19 9.06
C THR A 409 -7.73 -2.50 7.57
N ASP A 410 -7.64 -1.52 6.66
CA ASP A 410 -8.15 -1.56 5.26
C ASP A 410 -7.88 -2.92 4.58
N VAL A 411 -8.96 -3.59 4.20
CA VAL A 411 -9.04 -4.94 3.59
C VAL A 411 -8.38 -5.06 2.22
N ARG A 412 -7.63 -4.04 1.78
CA ARG A 412 -6.99 -3.98 0.46
C ARG A 412 -5.49 -3.72 0.53
N SER A 413 -4.89 -3.61 1.72
CA SER A 413 -3.44 -3.66 1.84
C SER A 413 -2.99 -5.10 1.55
N PRO A 414 -2.36 -5.39 0.40
CA PRO A 414 -1.88 -6.73 0.08
C PRO A 414 -0.66 -6.94 0.97
N ALA A 415 -0.92 -7.45 2.17
CA ALA A 415 0.05 -7.81 3.18
C ALA A 415 1.27 -6.87 3.28
N TYR A 416 1.07 -5.73 3.96
CA TYR A 416 2.13 -4.85 4.46
C TYR A 416 2.99 -4.15 3.38
N GLY A 417 2.85 -2.83 3.27
CA GLY A 417 3.82 -2.02 2.51
C GLY A 417 3.21 -0.82 1.79
N GLU A 418 1.90 -0.82 1.58
CA GLU A 418 1.19 0.34 1.06
C GLU A 418 0.84 1.29 2.22
N ILE A 419 1.62 2.37 2.31
CA ILE A 419 1.21 3.55 3.08
C ILE A 419 -0.17 3.95 2.52
N ASP A 420 -1.14 4.25 3.36
CA ASP A 420 -2.37 4.91 2.92
C ASP A 420 -2.14 6.31 2.30
N GLY A 421 -0.89 6.70 1.99
CA GLY A 421 -0.45 8.03 1.61
C GLY A 421 -0.50 9.07 2.73
N TRP A 422 -1.10 8.76 3.88
CA TRP A 422 -1.50 9.76 4.90
C TRP A 422 -0.89 9.53 6.29
N GLY A 423 -0.11 8.47 6.49
CA GLY A 423 0.68 8.21 7.69
C GLY A 423 -0.08 7.50 8.82
N SER A 424 0.64 7.11 9.89
CA SER A 424 0.19 6.31 11.05
C SER A 424 -0.76 7.02 12.03
N GLY A 425 -1.40 8.12 11.60
CA GLY A 425 -2.24 8.95 12.47
C GLY A 425 -3.58 8.30 12.86
N LEU A 426 -4.14 8.71 14.01
CA LEU A 426 -5.46 8.26 14.46
C LEU A 426 -6.52 8.55 13.40
N LYS A 427 -7.37 7.55 13.14
CA LYS A 427 -8.37 7.57 12.06
C LYS A 427 -9.61 8.42 12.37
N ILE A 428 -9.76 8.88 13.62
CA ILE A 428 -10.84 9.75 14.08
C ILE A 428 -10.28 11.03 14.71
N THR A 429 -11.11 12.07 14.80
CA THR A 429 -10.68 13.36 15.37
C THR A 429 -10.34 13.23 16.85
N ALA A 430 -9.43 14.06 17.37
CA ALA A 430 -9.08 14.10 18.80
C ALA A 430 -10.30 14.26 19.72
N ALA A 431 -11.26 15.12 19.34
CA ALA A 431 -12.49 15.33 20.10
C ALA A 431 -13.39 14.09 20.13
N GLN A 432 -13.48 13.37 19.00
CA GLN A 432 -14.22 12.12 18.90
C GLN A 432 -13.51 11.01 19.68
N ALA A 433 -12.20 10.89 19.56
CA ALA A 433 -11.38 9.93 20.31
C ALA A 433 -11.50 10.11 21.83
N LEU A 434 -11.42 11.34 22.34
CA LEU A 434 -11.61 11.60 23.77
C LEU A 434 -13.02 11.22 24.25
N LYS A 435 -14.02 11.35 23.38
CA LYS A 435 -15.41 10.96 23.67
C LYS A 435 -15.61 9.44 23.65
N GLU A 436 -15.06 8.75 22.66
CA GLU A 436 -15.27 7.31 22.42
C GLU A 436 -14.34 6.42 23.25
N TRP A 437 -13.09 6.85 23.47
CA TRP A 437 -12.05 6.07 24.12
C TRP A 437 -11.80 6.47 25.57
N GLY A 438 -12.37 7.61 26.00
CA GLY A 438 -12.29 8.08 27.37
C GLY A 438 -10.87 8.47 27.78
N THR A 439 -10.52 8.27 29.05
CA THR A 439 -9.21 8.63 29.63
C THR A 439 -8.70 7.47 30.48
N PRO A 440 -8.21 6.38 29.85
CA PRO A 440 -7.80 5.18 30.57
C PRO A 440 -6.56 5.46 31.42
N THR A 441 -6.64 5.17 32.71
CA THR A 441 -5.57 5.38 33.70
C THR A 441 -5.03 4.09 34.29
N THR A 442 -5.70 2.96 34.03
CA THR A 442 -5.29 1.62 34.51
C THR A 442 -5.38 0.57 33.41
N LEU A 443 -4.65 -0.55 33.57
CA LEU A 443 -4.76 -1.71 32.67
C LEU A 443 -6.18 -2.29 32.65
N HIS A 444 -6.88 -2.26 33.79
CA HIS A 444 -8.27 -2.69 33.91
C HIS A 444 -9.18 -1.87 32.98
N GLU A 445 -9.03 -0.54 32.98
CA GLU A 445 -9.81 0.34 32.11
C GLU A 445 -9.51 0.10 30.62
N LEU A 446 -8.26 -0.22 30.26
CA LEU A 446 -7.90 -0.61 28.89
C LEU A 446 -8.52 -1.96 28.49
N SER A 447 -8.45 -2.98 29.34
CA SER A 447 -9.10 -4.28 29.07
C SER A 447 -10.62 -4.13 28.95
N SER A 448 -11.23 -3.27 29.78
CA SER A 448 -12.65 -2.91 29.67
C SER A 448 -12.96 -2.20 28.34
N PHE A 449 -12.08 -1.29 27.90
CA PHE A 449 -12.20 -0.59 26.62
C PHE A 449 -12.16 -1.56 25.41
N PHE A 450 -11.13 -2.41 25.31
CA PHE A 450 -11.01 -3.38 24.22
C PHE A 450 -12.17 -4.39 24.23
N THR A 451 -12.57 -4.90 25.40
CA THR A 451 -13.72 -5.81 25.49
C THR A 451 -15.05 -5.12 25.19
N SER A 452 -15.19 -3.82 25.46
CA SER A 452 -16.38 -3.03 25.10
C SER A 452 -16.50 -2.87 23.59
N TYR A 453 -15.39 -2.61 22.89
CA TYR A 453 -15.33 -2.63 21.43
C TYR A 453 -15.74 -4.00 20.86
N LEU A 454 -15.15 -5.09 21.38
CA LEU A 454 -15.46 -6.45 20.92
C LEU A 454 -16.94 -6.85 21.15
N LYS A 455 -17.59 -6.27 22.16
CA LYS A 455 -19.04 -6.45 22.41
C LYS A 455 -19.91 -5.54 21.53
N SER A 456 -19.32 -4.80 20.59
CA SER A 456 -19.99 -3.81 19.75
C SER A 456 -20.77 -2.78 20.57
N SER A 457 -20.19 -2.32 21.68
CA SER A 457 -20.82 -1.31 22.54
C SER A 457 -21.04 0.00 21.78
N PRO A 458 -22.25 0.60 21.83
CA PRO A 458 -22.50 1.90 21.21
C PRO A 458 -21.63 3.04 21.75
N GLN A 459 -21.08 2.88 22.96
CA GLN A 459 -20.21 3.86 23.59
C GLN A 459 -18.75 3.75 23.11
N THR A 460 -18.36 2.59 22.59
CA THR A 460 -17.00 2.31 22.10
C THR A 460 -17.09 1.66 20.72
N PRO A 461 -17.53 2.43 19.69
CA PRO A 461 -17.71 1.90 18.35
C PRO A 461 -16.39 1.67 17.60
N THR A 462 -15.28 2.21 18.12
CA THR A 462 -13.96 2.18 17.48
C THR A 462 -12.84 1.96 18.52
N THR A 463 -11.66 1.62 18.03
CA THR A 463 -10.39 1.65 18.75
C THR A 463 -9.36 2.47 17.95
N PRO A 464 -8.22 2.85 18.56
CA PRO A 464 -7.10 3.45 17.82
C PRO A 464 -6.62 2.59 16.64
N PHE A 465 -6.78 1.26 16.75
CA PHE A 465 -6.36 0.29 15.72
C PHE A 465 -7.45 0.03 14.68
N CYS A 466 -8.73 0.28 15.01
CA CYS A 466 -9.87 -0.01 14.14
C CYS A 466 -10.97 1.04 14.28
N ASP A 467 -11.21 1.81 13.22
CA ASP A 467 -12.27 2.81 13.10
C ASP A 467 -13.58 2.25 12.55
N LEU A 468 -13.64 0.95 12.33
CA LEU A 468 -14.82 0.24 11.83
C LEU A 468 -15.47 -0.62 12.92
N PRO A 469 -16.78 -0.88 12.81
CA PRO A 469 -17.42 -1.91 13.60
C PRO A 469 -16.73 -3.26 13.43
N LEU A 470 -16.85 -4.12 14.45
CA LEU A 470 -16.26 -5.45 14.42
C LEU A 470 -16.75 -6.25 13.20
N SER A 471 -15.82 -6.82 12.44
CA SER A 471 -16.11 -7.63 11.26
C SER A 471 -16.99 -8.84 11.63
N PRO A 472 -17.98 -9.22 10.78
CA PRO A 472 -18.79 -10.42 11.00
C PRO A 472 -17.96 -11.70 11.21
N GLU A 473 -16.78 -11.81 10.59
CA GLU A 473 -15.91 -12.99 10.77
C GLU A 473 -15.38 -13.09 12.21
N SER A 474 -15.08 -11.96 12.84
CA SER A 474 -14.56 -11.90 14.22
C SER A 474 -15.61 -12.33 15.24
N LEU A 475 -16.90 -12.24 14.91
CA LEU A 475 -17.98 -12.75 15.76
C LEU A 475 -17.88 -14.28 15.96
N THR A 476 -17.30 -15.00 15.01
CA THR A 476 -17.14 -16.47 15.09
C THR A 476 -16.13 -16.90 16.15
N ILE A 477 -15.19 -16.01 16.51
CA ILE A 477 -14.12 -16.25 17.50
C ILE A 477 -14.21 -15.30 18.69
N LEU A 478 -15.31 -14.55 18.81
CA LEU A 478 -15.52 -13.52 19.82
C LEU A 478 -15.28 -14.00 21.27
N PRO A 479 -15.74 -15.20 21.70
CA PRO A 479 -15.47 -15.66 23.06
C PRO A 479 -13.97 -15.74 23.39
N HIS A 480 -13.14 -16.14 22.42
CA HIS A 480 -11.70 -16.23 22.58
C HIS A 480 -11.05 -14.85 22.64
N LEU A 481 -11.48 -13.93 21.77
CA LEU A 481 -11.01 -12.55 21.78
C LEU A 481 -11.35 -11.86 23.11
N LEU A 482 -12.55 -12.10 23.66
CA LEU A 482 -12.94 -11.55 24.96
C LEU A 482 -12.08 -12.08 26.12
N GLU A 483 -11.72 -13.37 26.12
CA GLU A 483 -10.83 -13.93 27.16
C GLU A 483 -9.41 -13.36 27.03
N LEU A 484 -8.87 -13.24 25.81
CA LEU A 484 -7.55 -12.62 25.56
C LEU A 484 -7.49 -11.17 26.05
N ASN A 485 -8.52 -10.38 25.73
CA ASN A 485 -8.62 -8.97 26.14
C ASN A 485 -9.11 -8.78 27.58
N SER A 486 -9.36 -9.87 28.32
CA SER A 486 -9.82 -9.78 29.70
C SER A 486 -8.73 -9.22 30.61
N GLU A 487 -9.14 -8.71 31.77
CA GLU A 487 -8.23 -8.22 32.81
C GLU A 487 -7.26 -9.28 33.33
N LYS A 488 -7.61 -10.57 33.15
CA LYS A 488 -6.80 -11.70 33.56
C LYS A 488 -5.63 -11.93 32.62
N MET A 489 -5.83 -11.79 31.30
CA MET A 489 -4.79 -12.06 30.30
C MET A 489 -4.08 -10.78 29.82
N ASN A 490 -4.81 -9.67 29.68
CA ASN A 490 -4.29 -8.40 29.14
C ASN A 490 -3.54 -8.57 27.80
N CYS A 491 -4.01 -9.48 26.95
CA CYS A 491 -3.55 -9.65 25.58
C CYS A 491 -4.44 -8.82 24.66
N TRP A 492 -4.12 -7.53 24.49
CA TRP A 492 -5.01 -6.62 23.77
C TRP A 492 -4.90 -6.82 22.26
N THR A 493 -5.94 -7.38 21.66
CA THR A 493 -5.92 -7.83 20.26
C THR A 493 -6.10 -6.69 19.27
N VAL A 494 -5.24 -6.65 18.25
CA VAL A 494 -5.20 -5.64 17.19
C VAL A 494 -5.27 -6.23 15.77
N GLY A 495 -5.31 -7.55 15.66
CA GLY A 495 -5.66 -8.27 14.43
C GLY A 495 -6.09 -9.70 14.75
N SER A 496 -7.05 -10.24 14.02
CA SER A 496 -7.44 -11.64 14.18
C SER A 496 -8.22 -12.14 12.98
N GLN A 497 -8.08 -13.43 12.67
CA GLN A 497 -8.86 -14.11 11.66
C GLN A 497 -9.17 -15.54 12.12
N PRO A 498 -10.40 -16.07 11.87
CA PRO A 498 -10.73 -17.46 12.15
C PRO A 498 -10.08 -18.41 11.14
N ALA A 499 -10.12 -19.71 11.44
CA ALA A 499 -9.77 -20.72 10.46
C ALA A 499 -10.99 -21.06 9.59
N VAL A 500 -10.79 -21.10 8.27
CA VAL A 500 -11.82 -21.39 7.27
C VAL A 500 -11.32 -22.48 6.34
N ASP A 501 -12.15 -23.51 6.15
CA ASP A 501 -11.87 -24.66 5.30
C ASP A 501 -12.90 -24.72 4.18
N ALA A 502 -12.50 -24.35 2.96
CA ALA A 502 -13.25 -24.45 1.73
C ALA A 502 -14.68 -23.86 1.80
N VAL A 503 -14.81 -22.62 2.28
CA VAL A 503 -16.10 -21.92 2.22
C VAL A 503 -16.38 -21.44 0.81
N ASN A 504 -17.65 -21.33 0.41
CA ASN A 504 -18.02 -20.84 -0.91
C ASN A 504 -17.50 -19.39 -1.09
N SER A 505 -17.00 -19.05 -2.28
CA SER A 505 -16.55 -17.70 -2.62
C SER A 505 -17.65 -16.63 -2.52
N GLU A 506 -18.92 -17.03 -2.52
CA GLU A 506 -20.11 -16.17 -2.34
C GLU A 506 -20.62 -16.16 -0.89
N ASP A 507 -19.88 -16.74 0.05
CA ASP A 507 -20.25 -16.72 1.46
C ASP A 507 -20.35 -15.27 2.00
N PRO A 508 -21.41 -14.92 2.73
CA PRO A 508 -21.65 -13.53 3.14
C PRO A 508 -20.68 -13.01 4.20
N VAL A 509 -19.89 -13.89 4.83
CA VAL A 509 -18.94 -13.52 5.90
C VAL A 509 -17.50 -13.65 5.42
N HIS A 510 -17.17 -14.75 4.76
CA HIS A 510 -15.80 -15.09 4.40
C HIS A 510 -15.55 -15.12 2.88
N GLY A 511 -16.61 -14.99 2.07
CA GLY A 511 -16.53 -15.11 0.63
C GLY A 511 -15.89 -13.90 -0.04
N TRP A 512 -15.00 -14.17 -1.00
CA TRP A 512 -14.43 -13.20 -1.91
C TRP A 512 -14.01 -13.89 -3.21
N GLY A 513 -13.71 -13.09 -4.25
CA GLY A 513 -13.26 -13.57 -5.56
C GLY A 513 -14.39 -14.09 -6.47
N PRO A 514 -14.03 -14.68 -7.63
CA PRO A 514 -14.98 -15.16 -8.63
C PRO A 514 -15.98 -16.18 -8.09
N ARG A 515 -17.20 -16.19 -8.65
CA ARG A 515 -18.25 -17.16 -8.30
C ARG A 515 -17.83 -18.60 -8.56
N GLY A 516 -18.31 -19.50 -7.70
CA GLY A 516 -18.06 -20.95 -7.82
C GLY A 516 -16.67 -21.38 -7.35
N GLY A 517 -15.94 -20.51 -6.66
CA GLY A 517 -14.68 -20.85 -6.01
C GLY A 517 -14.83 -21.21 -4.54
N TYR A 518 -13.69 -21.47 -3.91
CA TYR A 518 -13.58 -21.79 -2.49
C TYR A 518 -12.50 -20.95 -1.82
N VAL A 519 -12.81 -20.41 -0.64
CA VAL A 519 -11.92 -19.59 0.18
C VAL A 519 -11.46 -20.38 1.41
N PHE A 520 -10.21 -20.14 1.81
CA PHE A 520 -9.53 -20.77 2.92
C PHE A 520 -8.80 -19.74 3.77
N GLN A 521 -8.74 -19.98 5.07
CA GLN A 521 -8.06 -19.13 6.05
C GLN A 521 -7.36 -19.98 7.11
N LYS A 522 -6.09 -19.68 7.41
CA LYS A 522 -5.45 -20.08 8.67
C LYS A 522 -5.92 -19.12 9.76
N SER A 523 -6.10 -19.64 10.97
CA SER A 523 -6.35 -18.78 12.11
C SER A 523 -5.05 -18.07 12.52
N PHE A 524 -5.17 -16.79 12.80
CA PHE A 524 -4.12 -16.03 13.46
C PHE A 524 -4.71 -15.02 14.43
N VAL A 525 -3.91 -14.59 15.38
CA VAL A 525 -4.23 -13.49 16.27
C VAL A 525 -2.98 -12.67 16.54
N GLU A 526 -3.18 -11.37 16.67
CA GLU A 526 -2.14 -10.41 16.96
C GLU A 526 -2.57 -9.51 18.12
N PHE A 527 -1.70 -9.33 19.09
CA PHE A 527 -1.99 -8.60 20.31
C PHE A 527 -0.76 -7.97 20.96
N PHE A 528 -1.00 -6.95 21.78
CA PHE A 528 0.02 -6.39 22.67
C PHE A 528 0.05 -7.13 24.01
N VAL A 529 1.26 -7.46 24.47
CA VAL A 529 1.51 -8.11 25.77
C VAL A 529 2.74 -7.53 26.47
N LYS A 530 2.84 -7.78 27.77
CA LYS A 530 4.02 -7.45 28.56
C LYS A 530 5.21 -8.35 28.21
N PRO A 531 6.46 -7.88 28.42
CA PRO A 531 7.68 -8.66 28.14
C PRO A 531 7.69 -10.05 28.77
N GLU A 532 7.20 -10.21 30.00
CA GLU A 532 7.19 -11.51 30.70
C GLU A 532 6.31 -12.58 30.01
N GLU A 533 5.30 -12.17 29.24
CA GLU A 533 4.42 -13.10 28.53
C GLU A 533 5.02 -13.59 27.22
N VAL A 534 5.90 -12.79 26.59
CA VAL A 534 6.59 -13.16 25.35
C VAL A 534 7.44 -14.42 25.57
N GLY A 535 8.22 -14.44 26.65
CA GLY A 535 9.05 -15.60 27.01
C GLY A 535 8.22 -16.87 27.28
N LYS A 536 7.06 -16.72 27.95
CA LYS A 536 6.15 -17.84 28.19
C LYS A 536 5.53 -18.36 26.90
N LEU A 537 5.13 -17.46 26.00
CA LEU A 537 4.58 -17.84 24.70
C LEU A 537 5.64 -18.56 23.85
N ARG A 538 6.87 -18.05 23.80
CA ARG A 538 7.98 -18.72 23.10
C ARG A 538 8.20 -20.15 23.62
N GLU A 539 8.31 -20.30 24.94
CA GLU A 539 8.48 -21.63 25.56
C GLU A 539 7.28 -22.56 25.27
N LYS A 540 6.06 -22.01 25.26
CA LYS A 540 4.84 -22.74 24.92
C LYS A 540 4.85 -23.19 23.45
N VAL A 541 5.29 -22.34 22.52
CA VAL A 541 5.43 -22.66 21.09
C VAL A 541 6.48 -23.77 20.89
N GLU A 542 7.63 -23.67 21.54
CA GLU A 542 8.68 -24.70 21.47
C GLU A 542 8.21 -26.06 22.01
N LYS A 543 7.51 -26.07 23.15
CA LYS A 543 7.10 -27.32 23.82
C LYS A 543 5.83 -27.95 23.26
N ARG A 544 4.85 -27.12 22.89
CA ARG A 544 3.47 -27.55 22.56
C ARG A 544 3.04 -27.14 21.15
N GLY A 545 3.76 -26.25 20.47
CA GLY A 545 3.40 -25.80 19.13
C GLY A 545 3.54 -26.89 18.06
N GLY A 546 4.42 -27.88 18.28
CA GLY A 546 4.53 -29.07 17.42
C GLY A 546 4.83 -28.76 15.95
N GLY A 547 5.49 -27.63 15.67
CA GLY A 547 5.75 -27.11 14.32
C GLY A 547 4.51 -26.56 13.59
N ARG A 548 3.35 -26.48 14.25
CA ARG A 548 2.09 -25.98 13.68
C ARG A 548 1.78 -24.52 14.02
N ILE A 549 2.60 -23.91 14.88
CA ILE A 549 2.46 -22.51 15.27
C ILE A 549 3.66 -21.74 14.73
N SER A 550 3.40 -20.70 13.93
CA SER A 550 4.38 -19.64 13.67
C SER A 550 4.17 -18.50 14.65
N PHE A 551 5.27 -17.92 15.11
CA PHE A 551 5.34 -16.90 16.15
C PHE A 551 6.24 -15.76 15.70
N TYR A 552 5.75 -14.53 15.82
CA TYR A 552 6.50 -13.30 15.62
C TYR A 552 6.27 -12.39 16.82
N ALA A 553 7.32 -11.84 17.39
CA ALA A 553 7.23 -10.90 18.49
C ALA A 553 8.25 -9.78 18.31
N GLY A 554 7.85 -8.53 18.53
CA GLY A 554 8.80 -7.42 18.51
C GLY A 554 8.34 -6.23 19.35
N ASN A 555 9.31 -5.40 19.75
CA ASN A 555 9.05 -4.19 20.53
C ASN A 555 9.52 -2.92 19.80
N LYS A 556 9.22 -1.76 20.38
CA LYS A 556 9.64 -0.45 19.85
C LYS A 556 11.16 -0.21 19.90
N LYS A 557 11.88 -0.93 20.77
CA LYS A 557 13.34 -0.82 20.92
C LYS A 557 14.12 -1.53 19.80
N GLY A 558 13.43 -2.27 18.94
CA GLY A 558 14.01 -3.02 17.82
C GLY A 558 14.32 -4.48 18.15
N ASP A 559 13.99 -4.96 19.35
CA ASP A 559 14.10 -6.39 19.66
C ASP A 559 13.03 -7.17 18.90
N PHE A 560 13.41 -8.34 18.40
CA PHE A 560 12.55 -9.21 17.59
C PHE A 560 12.86 -10.69 17.85
N GLU A 561 11.82 -11.49 18.03
CA GLU A 561 11.88 -12.95 18.21
C GLU A 561 10.91 -13.64 17.25
N THR A 562 11.36 -14.71 16.60
CA THR A 562 10.51 -15.57 15.76
C THR A 562 10.99 -17.02 15.77
N ASN A 563 10.09 -17.96 15.47
CA ASN A 563 10.42 -19.37 15.27
C ASN A 563 10.39 -19.79 13.79
N THR A 564 10.25 -18.84 12.87
CA THR A 564 10.20 -19.10 11.44
C THR A 564 11.58 -18.93 10.79
N GLU A 565 11.80 -19.58 9.65
CA GLU A 565 13.06 -19.44 8.90
C GLU A 565 13.18 -18.04 8.28
N GLU A 566 14.41 -17.62 8.03
CA GLU A 566 14.72 -16.41 7.25
C GLU A 566 14.06 -16.54 5.87
N ASP A 567 13.37 -15.49 5.42
CA ASP A 567 12.57 -15.43 4.16
C ASP A 567 11.34 -16.37 4.07
N SER A 568 10.89 -16.94 5.19
CA SER A 568 9.66 -17.75 5.19
C SER A 568 8.41 -16.88 5.04
N VAL A 569 7.53 -17.29 4.12
CA VAL A 569 6.26 -16.61 3.81
C VAL A 569 5.09 -17.48 4.27
N ASN A 570 4.27 -16.96 5.18
CA ASN A 570 3.06 -17.66 5.61
C ASN A 570 1.82 -17.12 4.89
N ALA A 571 1.37 -17.81 3.84
CA ALA A 571 0.03 -17.57 3.29
C ALA A 571 -1.03 -17.95 4.34
N VAL A 572 -1.82 -16.97 4.78
CA VAL A 572 -2.87 -17.14 5.79
C VAL A 572 -4.27 -17.04 5.21
N THR A 573 -4.45 -16.47 4.01
CA THR A 573 -5.73 -16.48 3.31
C THR A 573 -5.50 -16.72 1.83
N TRP A 574 -6.24 -17.67 1.25
CA TRP A 574 -6.14 -18.02 -0.16
C TRP A 574 -7.48 -18.49 -0.73
N GLY A 575 -7.60 -18.41 -2.04
CA GLY A 575 -8.79 -18.80 -2.80
C GLY A 575 -8.42 -19.71 -3.97
N VAL A 576 -9.32 -20.63 -4.27
CA VAL A 576 -9.24 -21.53 -5.43
C VAL A 576 -10.47 -21.29 -6.29
N PHE A 577 -10.28 -20.74 -7.49
CA PHE A 577 -11.36 -20.29 -8.36
C PHE A 577 -11.38 -21.05 -9.70
N PRO A 578 -12.57 -21.30 -10.29
CA PRO A 578 -12.66 -21.98 -11.58
C PRO A 578 -11.90 -21.24 -12.68
N GLY A 579 -10.98 -21.93 -13.35
CA GLY A 579 -10.24 -21.38 -14.50
C GLY A 579 -9.14 -20.37 -14.14
N GLN A 580 -8.74 -20.29 -12.87
CA GLN A 580 -7.65 -19.42 -12.40
C GLN A 580 -6.62 -20.22 -11.58
N GLU A 581 -5.41 -19.68 -11.44
CA GLU A 581 -4.43 -20.20 -10.48
C GLU A 581 -4.85 -19.91 -9.03
N ILE A 582 -4.17 -20.51 -8.05
CA ILE A 582 -4.44 -20.26 -6.64
C ILE A 582 -4.06 -18.82 -6.32
N VAL A 583 -5.00 -18.08 -5.73
CA VAL A 583 -4.79 -16.68 -5.35
C VAL A 583 -4.53 -16.61 -3.85
N GLN A 584 -3.51 -15.87 -3.44
CA GLN A 584 -3.15 -15.66 -2.03
C GLN A 584 -3.40 -14.20 -1.66
N SER A 585 -4.41 -13.92 -0.85
CA SER A 585 -4.76 -12.54 -0.49
C SER A 585 -3.90 -11.97 0.62
N THR A 586 -3.47 -12.84 1.54
CA THR A 586 -2.80 -12.43 2.78
C THR A 586 -1.61 -13.32 3.05
N ILE A 587 -0.45 -12.68 3.25
CA ILE A 587 0.75 -13.31 3.79
C ILE A 587 1.16 -12.64 5.10
N ILE A 588 1.83 -13.40 5.96
CA ILE A 588 2.54 -12.90 7.13
C ILE A 588 3.98 -13.40 7.04
N GLU A 589 4.93 -12.48 7.06
CA GLU A 589 6.36 -12.74 7.01
C GLU A 589 7.09 -11.72 7.91
N THR A 590 8.40 -11.90 8.08
CA THR A 590 9.21 -11.08 8.97
C THR A 590 9.18 -9.60 8.58
N GLU A 591 9.48 -9.26 7.31
CA GLU A 591 9.53 -7.86 6.86
C GLU A 591 8.19 -7.16 7.05
N SER A 592 7.13 -7.88 6.71
CA SER A 592 5.76 -7.43 6.78
C SER A 592 5.40 -7.14 8.24
N PHE A 593 5.58 -8.10 9.15
CA PHE A 593 5.36 -7.92 10.59
C PHE A 593 6.14 -6.73 11.16
N LEU A 594 7.42 -6.58 10.81
CA LEU A 594 8.24 -5.46 11.28
C LEU A 594 7.71 -4.11 10.80
N ALA A 595 7.28 -4.00 9.54
CA ALA A 595 6.73 -2.76 9.00
C ALA A 595 5.43 -2.32 9.70
N TRP A 596 4.59 -3.28 10.10
CA TRP A 596 3.38 -3.00 10.89
C TRP A 596 3.68 -2.73 12.35
N LYS A 597 4.64 -3.45 12.94
CA LYS A 597 5.05 -3.25 14.33
C LYS A 597 5.33 -1.77 14.58
N GLU A 598 6.10 -1.12 13.72
CA GLU A 598 6.37 0.32 13.80
C GLU A 598 5.06 1.14 13.85
N GLU A 599 4.17 0.92 12.89
CA GLU A 599 2.89 1.63 12.81
C GLU A 599 1.97 1.36 14.02
N ALA A 600 1.94 0.13 14.52
CA ALA A 600 1.14 -0.24 15.68
C ALA A 600 1.63 0.46 16.96
N PHE A 601 2.94 0.64 17.12
CA PHE A 601 3.51 1.41 18.22
C PHE A 601 3.34 2.93 18.04
N ASP A 602 3.36 3.44 16.81
CA ASP A 602 3.00 4.83 16.50
C ASP A 602 1.56 5.14 16.92
N ILE A 603 0.61 4.24 16.67
CA ILE A 603 -0.80 4.42 17.06
C ILE A 603 -0.93 4.60 18.58
N TRP A 604 -0.19 3.85 19.40
CA TRP A 604 -0.17 4.05 20.86
C TRP A 604 0.40 5.43 21.23
N THR A 605 1.45 5.86 20.53
CA THR A 605 2.10 7.14 20.75
C THR A 605 1.14 8.29 20.42
N GLU A 606 0.43 8.21 19.29
CA GLU A 606 -0.58 9.17 18.86
C GLU A 606 -1.80 9.17 19.80
N TRP A 607 -2.27 8.00 20.23
CA TRP A 607 -3.36 7.92 21.22
C TRP A 607 -2.97 8.61 22.52
N SER A 608 -1.73 8.42 22.96
CA SER A 608 -1.25 9.08 24.17
C SER A 608 -1.23 10.61 24.03
N LEU A 609 -1.09 11.18 22.82
CA LEU A 609 -1.01 12.64 22.57
C LEU A 609 -2.33 13.37 22.79
N LEU A 610 -3.43 12.62 22.91
CA LEU A 610 -4.72 13.19 23.28
C LEU A 610 -4.78 13.68 24.73
N TYR A 611 -3.84 13.25 25.57
CA TYR A 611 -3.86 13.51 27.01
C TYR A 611 -2.69 14.42 27.45
N PRO A 612 -2.87 15.25 28.50
CA PRO A 612 -1.81 16.10 29.02
C PRO A 612 -0.56 15.31 29.42
N ARG A 613 0.63 15.86 29.17
CA ARG A 613 1.95 15.21 29.38
C ARG A 613 2.14 14.53 30.75
N LEU A 614 1.60 15.11 31.81
CA LEU A 614 1.77 14.57 33.18
C LEU A 614 0.58 13.74 33.66
N SER A 615 -0.43 13.52 32.82
CA SER A 615 -1.63 12.77 33.19
C SER A 615 -1.32 11.28 33.40
N PRO A 616 -2.06 10.58 34.27
CA PRO A 616 -1.93 9.13 34.42
C PRO A 616 -2.18 8.37 33.11
N ALA A 617 -3.12 8.84 32.29
CA ALA A 617 -3.43 8.24 31.00
C ALA A 617 -2.27 8.31 30.01
N ARG A 618 -1.65 9.49 29.86
CA ARG A 618 -0.45 9.66 29.03
C ARG A 618 0.66 8.68 29.45
N LYS A 619 0.97 8.62 30.75
CA LYS A 619 2.03 7.75 31.29
C LYS A 619 1.75 6.27 31.05
N LEU A 620 0.48 5.85 31.17
CA LEU A 620 0.09 4.48 30.92
C LEU A 620 0.32 4.10 29.45
N LEU A 621 -0.18 4.93 28.52
CA LEU A 621 -0.11 4.67 27.08
C LEU A 621 1.33 4.75 26.55
N GLU A 622 2.12 5.72 27.00
CA GLU A 622 3.56 5.80 26.68
C GLU A 622 4.33 4.59 27.24
N GLY A 623 3.98 4.13 28.44
CA GLY A 623 4.58 2.94 29.04
C GLY A 623 4.29 1.68 28.21
N ILE A 624 3.09 1.57 27.64
CA ILE A 624 2.75 0.48 26.71
C ILE A 624 3.54 0.63 25.41
N ALA A 625 3.54 1.83 24.81
CA ALA A 625 4.23 2.10 23.55
C ALA A 625 5.74 1.82 23.62
N SER A 626 6.37 2.00 24.79
CA SER A 626 7.82 1.86 24.96
C SER A 626 8.29 0.50 25.45
N GLU A 627 7.50 -0.16 26.31
CA GLU A 627 7.95 -1.37 27.02
C GLU A 627 7.24 -2.66 26.58
N TRP A 628 6.06 -2.57 25.94
CA TRP A 628 5.31 -3.77 25.56
C TRP A 628 5.78 -4.33 24.22
N TRP A 629 5.30 -5.54 23.93
CA TRP A 629 5.61 -6.27 22.71
C TRP A 629 4.34 -6.50 21.91
N LEU A 630 4.45 -6.33 20.59
CA LEU A 630 3.47 -6.83 19.64
C LEU A 630 3.81 -8.30 19.37
N VAL A 631 2.81 -9.17 19.42
CA VAL A 631 2.96 -10.61 19.15
C VAL A 631 1.92 -11.04 18.12
N SER A 632 2.35 -11.80 17.10
CA SER A 632 1.50 -12.46 16.10
C SER A 632 1.70 -13.97 16.15
N LEU A 633 0.61 -14.72 16.22
CA LEU A 633 0.59 -16.19 16.28
C LEU A 633 -0.32 -16.75 15.19
N ILE A 634 0.20 -17.68 14.40
CA ILE A 634 -0.49 -18.30 13.26
C ILE A 634 -0.58 -19.81 13.50
N HIS A 635 -1.76 -20.40 13.39
CA HIS A 635 -1.92 -21.86 13.41
C HIS A 635 -2.07 -22.42 12.00
N HIS A 636 -1.18 -23.34 11.62
CA HIS A 636 -1.08 -23.84 10.25
C HIS A 636 -2.12 -24.90 9.88
N ASP A 637 -2.72 -25.58 10.86
CA ASP A 637 -3.80 -26.51 10.60
C ASP A 637 -5.14 -25.74 10.54
N TYR A 638 -5.43 -25.22 9.35
CA TYR A 638 -6.63 -24.45 9.04
C TYR A 638 -7.93 -25.27 9.14
N LYS A 639 -7.84 -26.61 9.22
CA LYS A 639 -9.00 -27.49 9.43
C LYS A 639 -9.43 -27.53 10.88
N ASP A 640 -8.49 -27.27 11.80
CA ASP A 640 -8.76 -27.20 13.23
C ASP A 640 -9.12 -25.76 13.64
N LYS A 641 -10.42 -25.45 13.59
CA LYS A 641 -10.97 -24.13 13.94
C LYS A 641 -10.59 -23.66 15.34
N GLU A 642 -10.43 -24.60 16.27
CA GLU A 642 -10.13 -24.33 17.67
C GLU A 642 -8.63 -24.44 18.00
N GLY A 643 -7.79 -24.82 17.03
CA GLY A 643 -6.39 -25.17 17.29
C GLY A 643 -5.59 -24.03 17.91
N LEU A 644 -5.68 -22.84 17.33
CA LEU A 644 -5.02 -21.63 17.86
C LEU A 644 -5.56 -21.26 19.25
N TRP A 645 -6.88 -21.29 19.42
CA TRP A 645 -7.53 -20.83 20.66
C TRP A 645 -7.29 -21.78 21.82
N ARG A 646 -7.32 -23.09 21.58
CA ARG A 646 -6.88 -24.10 22.56
C ARG A 646 -5.42 -23.90 22.93
N PHE A 647 -4.55 -23.71 21.93
CA PHE A 647 -3.14 -23.43 22.19
C PHE A 647 -2.94 -22.20 23.06
N LEU A 648 -3.71 -21.13 22.86
CA LEU A 648 -3.58 -19.90 23.65
C LEU A 648 -4.19 -20.01 25.05
N LEU A 649 -5.41 -20.51 25.15
CA LEU A 649 -6.24 -20.40 26.35
C LEU A 649 -6.12 -21.59 27.31
N GLU A 650 -5.71 -22.77 26.84
CA GLU A 650 -5.49 -23.93 27.72
C GLU A 650 -4.10 -23.84 28.39
N GLN A 651 -4.05 -24.14 29.70
CA GLN A 651 -2.83 -24.01 30.52
C GLN A 651 -1.76 -25.07 30.21
#